data_AF-A0AA97PFX6-F1
#
_entry.id   AF-A0AA97PFX6-F1
#
_cell.length_a   1.000
_cell.length_b   1.000
_cell.length_c   1.000
_cell.angle_alpha   90.00
_cell.angle_beta   90.00
_cell.angle_gamma   90.00
#
_symmetry.space_group_name_H-M   'P 1'
#
loop_
_entity.id
_entity.type
_entity.pdbx_description
1 polymer ?
#
loop_
_entity_poly.entity_id
_entity_poly.type
_entity_poly.pdbx_seq_one_letter_code
_entity_poly.pdbx_strand_id
1 'polypeptide(L)'
;SGEAVCINVVFQNAGVLIGRHQDSVYVESFELLPLNSAVIKSPGRLRRYFPGPAMAIKLGAFRDREFQKSFAEVLHKLCHQSCPDICPLVKKAGQLHEETRDTVDPVYVTEFMTAFLGPVTKHVDNITQGVWKNTRDEIIWHKSFMPWRRSPVWLLLRVSLQLLLGHETASTSQAKCLYKLLMLFFIASLLMDGLFHQDLSSDMIEIMRFKVARRKYKLFAAFQGEVEEQVISFADKVMTDAARELISRQRSFVANKSPDNKLRRLESVNFVNDTVSRLKNLDEFIKSISDRTMSLDRASFCPPAYMSTFSKGSLPDLFGWSIFDIHGYTAFRLAEVEAWVSDHLDGWLSQAMISEKACSELSDLITTYKRIATSVYKTNSEGRSIMVLVLIELWVACDKIATGQIPRLEQYNLCIPAGLFESFLLPFREQMARLNRVEEYLERRCRAADQLLPCIFSSFSDPQSFAVRFYSQSTHHQNMLVEIESKVAKQRRAKIAELSKVQAEYRRLYNLFESENCRYVELLNKNGRPYITHSRSCSRCSYQRQMKALNISIHEWPLPRSKMKAQATVFELCVPVPFSEWRDITTFILLDVLKCQYGKISIGRQEQSLGTYPALSKFRAPSCADQRIGLESSTKPSARTHRVRKPVPNLEIDDVCVNNGLEYYYFDQSCSEYVTRIQVTQDLPKLCTFKLPPESKVLEKYLFRPSMCPAGPVPNAAIANQAECPPHLSIEEYKGLCSIVAGNKIQWQNIFLQLAIPSVSFRRAETGCTVLQAMYQAGPPDHKKTTLRQSHSIFGNAKFCAEFVVQLRLATRRIKQNWESAPALAVFISAATRILSLSSDAQVQDSCFEFLAEARQTAFDWLEKIRAKEICSVNSGEPEMELKA
;
A
#
# COMPACT_ATOMS: atom_id res chain seq x y z
N SER A 1 -52.20 -18.10 41.08
CA SER A 1 -51.71 -17.47 39.83
C SER A 1 -50.33 -16.92 40.10
N GLY A 2 -49.32 -17.47 39.43
CA GLY A 2 -47.92 -17.05 39.53
C GLY A 2 -47.71 -15.67 38.90
N GLU A 3 -47.73 -14.63 39.72
CA GLU A 3 -47.41 -13.28 39.32
C GLU A 3 -45.89 -13.09 39.36
N ALA A 4 -45.26 -13.07 38.18
CA ALA A 4 -43.85 -12.74 38.02
C ALA A 4 -43.67 -11.61 37.01
N VAL A 5 -42.76 -10.69 37.30
CA VAL A 5 -42.43 -9.53 36.48
C VAL A 5 -40.99 -9.65 36.00
N CYS A 6 -40.81 -9.57 34.69
CA CYS A 6 -39.51 -9.61 34.04
C CYS A 6 -39.16 -8.22 33.53
N ILE A 7 -38.06 -7.65 34.02
CA ILE A 7 -37.64 -6.27 33.75
C ILE A 7 -36.31 -6.29 32.99
N ASN A 8 -36.25 -5.53 31.89
CA ASN A 8 -35.02 -5.29 31.14
C ASN A 8 -34.42 -3.94 31.56
N VAL A 9 -33.32 -3.98 32.33
CA VAL A 9 -32.61 -2.78 32.78
C VAL A 9 -31.56 -2.42 31.73
N VAL A 10 -32.01 -1.72 30.68
CA VAL A 10 -31.25 -1.53 29.42
C VAL A 10 -29.88 -0.86 29.64
N PHE A 11 -29.83 0.24 30.43
CA PHE A 11 -28.58 0.98 30.65
C PHE A 11 -27.60 0.28 31.59
N GLN A 12 -28.02 -0.81 32.24
CA GLN A 12 -27.18 -1.64 33.10
C GLN A 12 -26.96 -3.02 32.49
N ASN A 13 -27.32 -3.27 31.23
CA ASN A 13 -27.10 -4.57 30.59
C ASN A 13 -27.59 -5.76 31.44
N ALA A 14 -28.69 -5.59 32.17
CA ALA A 14 -29.13 -6.53 33.20
C ALA A 14 -30.60 -6.91 33.06
N GLY A 15 -30.90 -8.16 33.40
CA GLY A 15 -32.24 -8.69 33.59
C GLY A 15 -32.57 -8.77 35.07
N VAL A 16 -33.82 -8.45 35.44
CA VAL A 16 -34.35 -8.66 36.79
C VAL A 16 -35.66 -9.44 36.69
N LEU A 17 -35.75 -10.56 37.40
CA LEU A 17 -36.95 -11.36 37.56
C LEU A 17 -37.45 -11.23 39.00
N ILE A 18 -38.68 -10.76 39.15
CA ILE A 18 -39.34 -10.62 40.44
C ILE A 18 -40.53 -11.56 40.47
N GLY A 19 -40.54 -12.51 41.40
CA GLY A 19 -41.63 -13.50 41.49
C GLY A 19 -41.97 -13.84 42.93
N ARG A 20 -43.24 -14.12 43.21
CA ARG A 20 -43.65 -14.61 44.53
C ARG A 20 -43.44 -16.12 44.62
N HIS A 21 -42.82 -16.58 45.71
CA HIS A 21 -42.72 -17.99 46.05
C HIS A 21 -43.05 -18.17 47.54
N GLN A 22 -44.16 -18.86 47.83
CA GLN A 22 -44.72 -19.00 49.17
C GLN A 22 -44.92 -17.64 49.88
N ASP A 23 -44.27 -17.44 51.04
CA ASP A 23 -44.32 -16.21 51.86
C ASP A 23 -43.14 -15.26 51.62
N SER A 24 -42.48 -15.36 50.46
CA SER A 24 -41.40 -14.46 50.07
C SER A 24 -41.49 -14.03 48.60
N VAL A 25 -40.90 -12.88 48.30
CA VAL A 25 -40.72 -12.34 46.96
C VAL A 25 -39.26 -12.47 46.58
N TYR A 26 -39.00 -13.13 45.47
CA TYR A 26 -37.68 -13.42 44.97
C TYR A 26 -37.30 -12.34 43.97
N VAL A 27 -36.09 -11.80 44.11
CA VAL A 27 -35.49 -10.84 43.19
C VAL A 27 -34.21 -11.47 42.67
N GLU A 28 -34.26 -11.90 41.42
CA GLU A 28 -33.17 -12.55 40.72
C GLU A 28 -32.63 -11.63 39.64
N SER A 29 -31.33 -11.36 39.64
CA SER A 29 -30.72 -10.49 38.64
C SER A 29 -29.62 -11.22 37.87
N PHE A 30 -29.34 -10.77 36.64
CA PHE A 30 -28.27 -11.34 35.83
C PHE A 30 -27.87 -10.44 34.68
N GLU A 31 -26.58 -10.49 34.31
CA GLU A 31 -26.03 -9.83 33.12
C GLU A 31 -26.68 -10.41 31.84
N LEU A 32 -27.00 -9.56 30.85
CA LEU A 32 -27.57 -10.00 29.58
C LEU A 32 -26.51 -10.22 28.51
N LEU A 33 -25.62 -9.26 28.29
CA LEU A 33 -24.57 -9.35 27.27
C LEU A 33 -23.19 -9.42 27.93
N PRO A 34 -22.36 -10.41 27.59
CA PRO A 34 -20.97 -10.44 28.06
C PRO A 34 -20.10 -9.41 27.32
N LEU A 35 -18.97 -9.04 27.93
CA LEU A 35 -17.91 -8.24 27.30
C LEU A 35 -17.46 -8.80 25.96
N ASN A 36 -17.09 -7.90 25.03
CA ASN A 36 -16.64 -8.29 23.70
C ASN A 36 -15.46 -9.26 23.74
N SER A 37 -14.51 -9.02 24.64
CA SER A 37 -13.34 -9.88 24.83
C SER A 37 -13.70 -11.29 25.29
N ALA A 38 -14.73 -11.46 26.13
CA ALA A 38 -15.16 -12.77 26.61
C ALA A 38 -15.78 -13.61 25.50
N VAL A 39 -16.51 -12.96 24.57
CA VAL A 39 -17.05 -13.63 23.37
C VAL A 39 -15.94 -13.99 22.39
N ILE A 40 -15.04 -13.05 22.08
CA ILE A 40 -13.97 -13.25 21.08
C ILE A 40 -12.94 -14.28 21.54
N LYS A 41 -12.55 -14.27 22.82
CA LYS A 41 -11.54 -15.21 23.36
C LYS A 41 -12.07 -16.62 23.57
N SER A 42 -13.38 -16.84 23.55
CA SER A 42 -13.97 -18.16 23.80
C SER A 42 -13.74 -19.08 22.59
N PRO A 43 -12.94 -20.16 22.71
CA PRO A 43 -12.69 -21.10 21.59
C PRO A 43 -13.93 -21.91 21.19
N GLY A 44 -14.98 -21.88 22.02
CA GLY A 44 -16.26 -22.53 21.80
C GLY A 44 -17.44 -21.67 22.27
N ARG A 45 -18.43 -22.29 22.91
CA ARG A 45 -19.61 -21.55 23.41
C ARG A 45 -19.36 -21.02 24.81
N LEU A 46 -19.55 -19.71 25.00
CA LEU A 46 -19.47 -19.09 26.31
C LEU A 46 -20.56 -19.66 27.22
N ARG A 47 -20.16 -20.34 28.30
CA ARG A 47 -21.06 -20.95 29.26
C ARG A 47 -21.26 -19.98 30.44
N ARG A 48 -22.51 -19.60 30.70
CA ARG A 48 -22.91 -18.63 31.75
C ARG A 48 -23.95 -19.26 32.67
N TYR A 49 -23.92 -18.89 33.94
CA TYR A 49 -24.84 -19.35 34.98
C TYR A 49 -25.87 -18.27 35.27
N PHE A 50 -27.12 -18.67 35.50
CA PHE A 50 -28.24 -17.76 35.74
C PHE A 50 -29.18 -18.31 36.84
N PRO A 51 -29.74 -17.46 37.71
CA PRO A 51 -29.42 -16.04 37.85
C PRO A 51 -27.98 -15.84 38.36
N GLY A 52 -27.52 -14.60 38.40
CA GLY A 52 -26.29 -14.24 39.12
C GLY A 52 -26.62 -14.14 40.61
N PRO A 53 -27.00 -12.96 41.12
CA PRO A 53 -27.55 -12.82 42.47
C PRO A 53 -29.04 -13.20 42.55
N ALA A 54 -29.42 -13.86 43.64
CA ALA A 54 -30.82 -14.15 43.98
C ALA A 54 -31.09 -13.82 45.46
N MET A 55 -32.13 -13.03 45.70
CA MET A 55 -32.52 -12.56 47.03
C MET A 55 -33.98 -12.88 47.33
N ALA A 56 -34.29 -13.25 48.58
CA ALA A 56 -35.66 -13.43 49.06
C ALA A 56 -36.04 -12.34 50.07
N ILE A 57 -37.15 -11.66 49.80
CA ILE A 57 -37.75 -10.63 50.65
C ILE A 57 -39.00 -11.23 51.31
N LYS A 58 -39.15 -11.14 52.63
CA LYS A 58 -40.38 -11.59 53.29
C LYS A 58 -41.58 -10.81 52.75
N LEU A 59 -42.69 -11.50 52.48
CA LEU A 59 -43.88 -10.88 51.88
C LEU A 59 -44.43 -9.71 52.68
N GLY A 60 -44.34 -9.75 54.02
CA GLY A 60 -44.74 -8.63 54.89
C GLY A 60 -43.88 -7.37 54.67
N ALA A 61 -42.57 -7.52 54.53
CA ALA A 61 -41.66 -6.41 54.26
C ALA A 61 -41.84 -5.86 52.84
N PHE A 62 -42.07 -6.75 51.86
CA PHE A 62 -42.33 -6.33 50.48
C PHE A 62 -43.67 -5.61 50.30
N ARG A 63 -44.66 -5.84 51.18
CA ARG A 63 -45.98 -5.18 51.13
C ARG A 63 -45.97 -3.74 51.66
N ASP A 64 -44.86 -3.29 52.24
CA ASP A 64 -44.69 -1.91 52.63
C ASP A 64 -44.72 -0.98 51.39
N ARG A 65 -45.62 0.00 51.40
CA ARG A 65 -45.88 0.86 50.23
C ARG A 65 -44.70 1.77 49.92
N GLU A 66 -44.01 2.27 50.95
CA GLU A 66 -42.85 3.16 50.77
C GLU A 66 -41.65 2.37 50.22
N PHE A 67 -41.46 1.13 50.67
CA PHE A 67 -40.48 0.21 50.10
C PHE A 67 -40.77 -0.07 48.62
N GLN A 68 -42.00 -0.46 48.26
CA GLN A 68 -42.36 -0.74 46.86
C GLN A 68 -42.14 0.48 45.96
N LYS A 69 -42.53 1.67 46.43
CA LYS A 69 -42.33 2.93 45.71
C LYS A 69 -40.85 3.21 45.50
N SER A 70 -40.05 3.16 46.56
CA SER A 70 -38.60 3.41 46.51
C SER A 70 -37.88 2.40 45.61
N PHE A 71 -38.24 1.12 45.71
CA PHE A 71 -37.66 0.04 44.91
C PHE A 71 -38.01 0.20 43.42
N ALA A 72 -39.26 0.56 43.10
CA ALA A 72 -39.69 0.85 41.75
C ALA A 72 -39.00 2.11 41.18
N GLU A 73 -38.80 3.16 41.99
CA GLU A 73 -38.09 4.39 41.60
C GLU A 73 -36.62 4.12 41.27
N VAL A 74 -35.93 3.31 42.08
CA VAL A 74 -34.53 2.90 41.82
C VAL A 74 -34.44 2.12 40.50
N LEU A 75 -35.30 1.12 40.30
CA LEU A 75 -35.35 0.35 39.06
C LEU A 75 -35.69 1.23 37.85
N HIS A 76 -36.64 2.15 38.01
CA HIS A 76 -37.01 3.09 36.96
C HIS A 76 -35.82 3.98 36.57
N LYS A 77 -35.06 4.47 37.56
CA LYS A 77 -33.88 5.30 37.35
C LYS A 77 -32.78 4.54 36.60
N LEU A 78 -32.47 3.31 37.01
CA LEU A 78 -31.48 2.45 36.34
C LEU A 78 -31.90 2.04 34.92
N CYS A 79 -33.20 2.00 34.62
CA CYS A 79 -33.72 1.75 33.27
C CYS A 79 -33.57 2.93 32.30
N HIS A 80 -33.27 4.15 32.79
CA HIS A 80 -33.27 5.36 31.95
C HIS A 80 -32.01 6.22 32.07
N GLN A 81 -31.22 6.04 33.12
CA GLN A 81 -29.99 6.79 33.35
C GLN A 81 -28.77 5.90 33.11
N SER A 82 -27.84 6.38 32.29
CA SER A 82 -26.50 5.84 32.23
C SER A 82 -25.74 6.27 33.48
N CYS A 83 -25.05 5.35 34.13
CA CYS A 83 -24.12 5.72 35.21
C CYS A 83 -22.74 6.03 34.61
N PRO A 84 -21.96 6.93 35.24
CA PRO A 84 -20.54 7.06 34.94
C PRO A 84 -19.80 5.74 35.22
N ASP A 85 -18.66 5.52 34.57
CA ASP A 85 -17.66 4.48 34.89
C ASP A 85 -18.03 3.01 34.64
N ILE A 86 -19.21 2.73 34.08
CA ILE A 86 -19.65 1.36 33.72
C ILE A 86 -19.35 0.98 32.27
N CYS A 87 -18.94 1.96 31.44
CA CYS A 87 -18.55 1.72 30.05
C CYS A 87 -17.04 1.50 29.97
N PRO A 88 -16.56 0.43 29.31
CA PRO A 88 -15.13 0.23 29.09
C PRO A 88 -14.48 1.43 28.39
N LEU A 89 -13.23 1.75 28.76
CA LEU A 89 -12.49 2.86 28.16
C LEU A 89 -11.46 2.37 27.13
N VAL A 90 -11.24 3.16 26.09
CA VAL A 90 -10.19 2.96 25.08
C VAL A 90 -9.28 4.18 25.00
N LYS A 91 -7.97 3.95 24.93
CA LYS A 91 -6.98 5.01 24.76
C LYS A 91 -6.84 5.38 23.28
N LYS A 92 -7.03 6.65 22.93
CA LYS A 92 -6.87 7.18 21.58
C LYS A 92 -6.25 8.58 21.63
N ALA A 93 -5.24 8.85 20.79
CA ALA A 93 -4.52 10.14 20.80
C ALA A 93 -4.02 10.56 22.21
N GLY A 94 -3.68 9.59 23.05
CA GLY A 94 -3.27 9.82 24.44
C GLY A 94 -4.40 10.17 25.42
N GLN A 95 -5.66 10.22 24.98
CA GLN A 95 -6.85 10.45 25.82
C GLN A 95 -7.65 9.15 25.99
N LEU A 96 -8.31 9.00 27.14
CA LEU A 96 -9.27 7.93 27.36
C LEU A 96 -10.63 8.35 26.84
N HIS A 97 -11.31 7.44 26.16
CA HIS A 97 -12.66 7.66 25.66
C HIS A 97 -13.51 6.42 25.93
N GLU A 98 -14.78 6.62 26.21
CA GLU A 98 -15.75 5.52 26.29
C GLU A 98 -15.76 4.69 25.00
N GLU A 99 -15.66 3.36 25.17
CA GLU A 99 -15.80 2.37 24.11
C GLU A 99 -17.25 1.90 24.05
N THR A 100 -18.10 2.76 23.49
CA THR A 100 -19.55 2.54 23.36
C THR A 100 -19.93 1.30 22.54
N ARG A 101 -18.97 0.65 21.86
CA ARG A 101 -19.19 -0.59 21.09
C ARG A 101 -19.04 -1.85 21.94
N ASP A 102 -18.53 -1.73 23.17
CA ASP A 102 -18.51 -2.81 24.14
C ASP A 102 -19.75 -2.79 25.03
N THR A 103 -19.91 -3.81 25.88
CA THR A 103 -21.03 -3.89 26.81
C THR A 103 -20.72 -3.19 28.11
N VAL A 104 -21.78 -2.64 28.67
CA VAL A 104 -21.79 -1.97 29.97
C VAL A 104 -21.77 -3.01 31.09
N ASP A 105 -21.04 -2.71 32.16
CA ASP A 105 -21.01 -3.50 33.39
C ASP A 105 -22.35 -3.40 34.16
N PRO A 106 -23.00 -4.52 34.51
CA PRO A 106 -24.26 -4.54 35.25
C PRO A 106 -24.15 -4.28 36.75
N VAL A 107 -22.99 -3.87 37.26
CA VAL A 107 -22.66 -3.69 38.69
C VAL A 107 -23.76 -3.02 39.50
N TYR A 108 -24.47 -2.00 38.97
CA TYR A 108 -25.52 -1.33 39.76
C TYR A 108 -26.75 -2.20 40.00
N VAL A 109 -27.02 -3.17 39.13
CA VAL A 109 -28.14 -4.12 39.28
C VAL A 109 -27.68 -5.41 39.97
N THR A 110 -26.50 -5.93 39.63
CA THR A 110 -26.05 -7.22 40.17
C THR A 110 -25.39 -7.09 41.54
N GLU A 111 -24.68 -5.99 41.82
CA GLU A 111 -23.92 -5.81 43.06
C GLU A 111 -24.54 -4.74 43.95
N PHE A 112 -24.70 -3.51 43.47
CA PHE A 112 -25.22 -2.40 44.28
C PHE A 112 -26.64 -2.68 44.78
N MET A 113 -27.57 -3.09 43.92
CA MET A 113 -28.93 -3.43 44.36
C MET A 113 -28.95 -4.60 45.34
N THR A 114 -28.08 -5.60 45.14
CA THR A 114 -27.94 -6.73 46.06
C THR A 114 -27.46 -6.26 47.43
N ALA A 115 -26.44 -5.40 47.47
CA ALA A 115 -25.93 -4.81 48.70
C ALA A 115 -26.97 -3.90 49.38
N PHE A 116 -27.68 -3.08 48.60
CA PHE A 116 -28.70 -2.15 49.09
C PHE A 116 -29.90 -2.88 49.72
N LEU A 117 -30.33 -3.99 49.12
CA LEU A 117 -31.44 -4.80 49.64
C LEU A 117 -31.01 -5.79 50.72
N GLY A 118 -29.71 -6.06 50.88
CA GLY A 118 -29.17 -7.03 51.85
C GLY A 118 -29.77 -6.96 53.27
N PRO A 119 -29.98 -5.77 53.88
CA PRO A 119 -30.55 -5.67 55.23
C PRO A 119 -31.98 -6.21 55.38
N VAL A 120 -32.76 -6.24 54.30
CA VAL A 120 -34.17 -6.67 54.29
C VAL A 120 -34.41 -7.98 53.52
N THR A 121 -33.33 -8.58 53.02
CA THR A 121 -33.39 -9.83 52.23
C THR A 121 -32.51 -10.92 52.81
N LYS A 122 -32.77 -12.16 52.40
CA LYS A 122 -31.87 -13.29 52.63
C LYS A 122 -31.34 -13.78 51.29
N HIS A 123 -30.05 -14.13 51.23
CA HIS A 123 -29.48 -14.79 50.07
C HIS A 123 -30.14 -16.16 49.88
N VAL A 124 -30.40 -16.53 48.63
CA VAL A 124 -31.07 -17.79 48.30
C VAL A 124 -30.09 -18.71 47.57
N ASP A 125 -29.63 -19.76 48.26
CA ASP A 125 -28.73 -20.75 47.66
C ASP A 125 -29.45 -22.02 47.18
N ASN A 126 -30.57 -22.40 47.82
CA ASN A 126 -31.14 -23.75 47.71
C ASN A 126 -32.40 -23.89 46.82
N ILE A 127 -33.12 -22.79 46.51
CA ILE A 127 -34.43 -22.86 45.79
C ILE A 127 -34.26 -22.56 44.29
N THR A 128 -33.28 -21.75 43.91
CA THR A 128 -32.95 -21.47 42.52
C THR A 128 -31.97 -22.52 42.02
N GLN A 129 -32.44 -23.65 41.49
CA GLN A 129 -31.56 -24.50 40.68
C GLN A 129 -31.16 -23.74 39.41
N GLY A 130 -30.09 -22.94 39.52
CA GLY A 130 -29.68 -22.07 38.45
C GLY A 130 -29.38 -22.82 37.15
N VAL A 131 -29.53 -22.12 36.05
CA VAL A 131 -29.48 -22.68 34.71
C VAL A 131 -28.17 -22.32 34.04
N TRP A 132 -27.39 -23.34 33.68
CA TRP A 132 -26.25 -23.17 32.80
C TRP A 132 -26.73 -23.00 31.35
N LYS A 133 -26.43 -21.86 30.74
CA LYS A 133 -26.69 -21.63 29.32
C LYS A 133 -25.41 -21.38 28.54
N ASN A 134 -25.35 -22.03 27.37
CA ASN A 134 -24.39 -21.72 26.34
C ASN A 134 -24.86 -20.48 25.57
N THR A 135 -24.30 -19.33 25.91
CA THR A 135 -24.54 -18.05 25.25
C THR A 135 -23.79 -18.05 23.93
N ARG A 136 -24.54 -18.25 22.84
CA ARG A 136 -24.03 -18.12 21.49
C ARG A 136 -24.18 -16.66 21.08
N ASP A 137 -23.17 -15.86 21.35
CA ASP A 137 -23.10 -14.48 20.88
C ASP A 137 -21.95 -14.36 19.87
N GLU A 138 -22.09 -13.43 18.94
CA GLU A 138 -21.15 -13.19 17.83
C GLU A 138 -21.05 -11.68 17.64
N ILE A 139 -19.82 -11.17 17.54
CA ILE A 139 -19.56 -9.74 17.39
C ILE A 139 -19.09 -9.53 15.97
N ILE A 140 -20.02 -9.15 15.11
CA ILE A 140 -19.76 -8.96 13.68
C ILE A 140 -19.73 -7.47 13.41
N TRP A 141 -18.62 -6.98 12.86
CA TRP A 141 -18.45 -5.58 12.54
C TRP A 141 -18.05 -5.41 11.09
N HIS A 142 -18.82 -4.62 10.34
CA HIS A 142 -18.46 -4.22 8.98
C HIS A 142 -18.89 -2.78 8.72
N LYS A 143 -17.94 -1.83 8.80
CA LYS A 143 -18.15 -0.40 8.50
C LYS A 143 -19.39 0.22 9.17
N SER A 144 -19.72 -0.21 10.39
CA SER A 144 -20.89 0.23 11.15
C SER A 144 -20.51 0.96 12.43
N PHE A 145 -21.43 1.75 13.00
CA PHE A 145 -21.21 2.39 14.31
C PHE A 145 -21.22 1.37 15.45
N MET A 146 -22.28 0.56 15.52
CA MET A 146 -22.41 -0.55 16.47
C MET A 146 -22.11 -1.89 15.77
N PRO A 147 -21.46 -2.84 16.45
CA PRO A 147 -21.37 -4.20 15.94
C PRO A 147 -22.75 -4.86 15.94
N TRP A 148 -22.97 -5.81 15.03
CA TRP A 148 -24.09 -6.71 15.15
C TRP A 148 -23.81 -7.73 16.26
N ARG A 149 -24.80 -7.93 17.13
CA ARG A 149 -24.80 -8.90 18.23
C ARG A 149 -26.22 -9.45 18.45
N ARG A 150 -26.34 -10.52 19.23
CA ARG A 150 -27.65 -11.11 19.51
C ARG A 150 -28.43 -10.29 20.54
N SER A 151 -29.76 -10.27 20.39
CA SER A 151 -30.64 -9.47 21.24
C SER A 151 -30.53 -9.86 22.74
N PRO A 152 -30.23 -8.91 23.64
CA PRO A 152 -30.23 -9.16 25.09
C PRO A 152 -31.61 -9.56 25.62
N VAL A 153 -32.67 -8.96 25.06
CA VAL A 153 -34.06 -9.25 25.42
C VAL A 153 -34.40 -10.73 25.17
N TRP A 154 -33.83 -11.32 24.12
CA TRP A 154 -34.05 -12.74 23.84
C TRP A 154 -33.34 -13.68 24.82
N LEU A 155 -32.21 -13.26 25.40
CA LEU A 155 -31.62 -14.00 26.51
C LEU A 155 -32.47 -13.86 27.76
N LEU A 156 -32.88 -12.63 28.09
CA LEU A 156 -33.75 -12.31 29.23
C LEU A 156 -34.99 -13.22 29.24
N LEU A 157 -35.79 -13.20 28.16
CA LEU A 157 -37.00 -14.02 28.06
C LEU A 157 -36.72 -15.51 28.25
N ARG A 158 -35.68 -16.05 27.61
CA ARG A 158 -35.36 -17.48 27.72
C ARG A 158 -34.86 -17.87 29.11
N VAL A 159 -34.10 -17.01 29.78
CA VAL A 159 -33.61 -17.27 31.14
C VAL A 159 -34.80 -17.20 32.10
N SER A 160 -35.56 -16.11 32.07
CA SER A 160 -36.72 -15.92 32.95
C SER A 160 -37.76 -17.02 32.79
N LEU A 161 -38.12 -17.42 31.57
CA LEU A 161 -39.05 -18.54 31.34
C LEU A 161 -38.54 -19.85 31.95
N GLN A 162 -37.23 -20.11 31.86
CA GLN A 162 -36.67 -21.35 32.38
C GLN A 162 -36.57 -21.35 33.91
N LEU A 163 -36.27 -20.19 34.52
CA LEU A 163 -36.26 -20.01 35.97
C LEU A 163 -37.66 -20.14 36.56
N LEU A 164 -38.65 -19.45 35.96
CA LEU A 164 -40.05 -19.54 36.38
C LEU A 164 -40.59 -20.97 36.33
N LEU A 165 -40.34 -21.70 35.24
CA LEU A 165 -40.73 -23.12 35.15
C LEU A 165 -39.99 -23.98 36.18
N GLY A 166 -38.75 -23.64 36.53
CA GLY A 166 -38.01 -24.30 37.59
C GLY A 166 -38.63 -24.10 38.98
N HIS A 167 -39.20 -22.92 39.25
CA HIS A 167 -39.81 -22.59 40.54
C HIS A 167 -41.19 -23.24 40.74
N GLU A 168 -41.94 -23.45 39.66
CA GLU A 168 -43.33 -23.94 39.72
C GLU A 168 -43.45 -25.48 39.69
N THR A 169 -42.40 -26.20 39.29
CA THR A 169 -42.46 -27.67 39.15
C THR A 169 -41.79 -28.41 40.30
N ALA A 170 -42.34 -29.58 40.66
CA ALA A 170 -41.80 -30.44 41.72
C ALA A 170 -40.45 -31.11 41.37
N SER A 171 -40.08 -31.18 40.08
CA SER A 171 -38.81 -31.80 39.66
C SER A 171 -38.10 -31.03 38.54
N THR A 172 -36.77 -30.98 38.62
CA THR A 172 -35.88 -30.34 37.63
C THR A 172 -36.02 -30.92 36.22
N SER A 173 -36.26 -32.23 36.12
CA SER A 173 -36.42 -32.91 34.83
C SER A 173 -37.68 -32.42 34.12
N GLN A 174 -38.78 -32.30 34.86
CA GLN A 174 -40.07 -31.81 34.37
C GLN A 174 -39.99 -30.35 33.90
N ALA A 175 -39.38 -29.44 34.69
CA ALA A 175 -39.12 -28.06 34.25
C ALA A 175 -38.32 -28.00 32.94
N LYS A 176 -37.28 -28.83 32.82
CA LYS A 176 -36.45 -28.90 31.60
C LYS A 176 -37.22 -29.41 30.40
N CYS A 177 -38.12 -30.39 30.59
CA CYS A 177 -38.97 -30.91 29.53
C CYS A 177 -39.97 -29.82 29.06
N LEU A 178 -40.72 -29.22 30.00
CA LEU A 178 -41.69 -28.15 29.71
C LEU A 178 -41.06 -26.95 29.00
N TYR A 179 -39.90 -26.48 29.48
CA TYR A 179 -39.19 -25.39 28.82
C TYR A 179 -38.82 -25.75 27.36
N LYS A 180 -38.33 -26.97 27.12
CA LYS A 180 -37.95 -27.38 25.75
C LYS A 180 -39.18 -27.59 24.84
N LEU A 181 -40.30 -28.07 25.39
CA LEU A 181 -41.59 -28.16 24.71
C LEU A 181 -42.09 -26.77 24.31
N LEU A 182 -42.14 -25.82 25.24
CA LEU A 182 -42.51 -24.43 24.98
C LEU A 182 -41.60 -23.80 23.91
N MET A 183 -40.30 -24.06 23.97
CA MET A 183 -39.36 -23.56 22.98
C MET A 183 -39.51 -24.21 21.60
N LEU A 184 -39.99 -25.45 21.51
CA LEU A 184 -40.35 -26.09 20.24
C LEU A 184 -41.62 -25.46 19.67
N PHE A 185 -42.67 -25.36 20.49
CA PHE A 185 -43.91 -24.68 20.14
C PHE A 185 -43.64 -23.27 19.63
N PHE A 186 -42.91 -22.45 20.40
CA PHE A 186 -42.60 -21.06 20.05
C PHE A 186 -41.91 -20.92 18.68
N ILE A 187 -40.93 -21.76 18.36
CA ILE A 187 -40.26 -21.68 17.05
C ILE A 187 -41.16 -22.18 15.92
N ALA A 188 -41.96 -23.23 16.16
CA ALA A 188 -42.94 -23.68 15.19
C ALA A 188 -43.99 -22.60 14.93
N SER A 189 -44.52 -21.95 15.96
CA SER A 189 -45.46 -20.84 15.83
C SER A 189 -44.84 -19.66 15.08
N LEU A 190 -43.56 -19.32 15.35
CA LEU A 190 -42.87 -18.25 14.64
C LEU A 190 -42.66 -18.57 13.15
N LEU A 191 -42.35 -19.83 12.83
CA LEU A 191 -42.28 -20.28 11.43
C LEU A 191 -43.66 -20.21 10.77
N MET A 192 -44.71 -20.64 11.48
CA MET A 192 -46.08 -20.60 10.97
C MET A 192 -46.54 -19.15 10.70
N ASP A 193 -46.36 -18.25 11.67
CA ASP A 193 -46.66 -16.82 11.52
C ASP A 193 -45.87 -16.20 10.38
N GLY A 194 -44.58 -16.52 10.29
CA GLY A 194 -43.71 -16.09 9.21
C GLY A 194 -44.09 -16.64 7.83
N LEU A 195 -44.77 -17.78 7.73
CA LEU A 195 -45.30 -18.30 6.46
C LEU A 195 -46.59 -17.61 6.04
N PHE A 196 -47.47 -17.27 6.99
CA PHE A 196 -48.81 -16.73 6.68
C PHE A 196 -48.88 -15.21 6.64
N HIS A 197 -47.99 -14.52 7.38
CA HIS A 197 -48.11 -13.09 7.62
C HIS A 197 -46.85 -12.30 7.24
N GLN A 198 -45.76 -12.97 6.87
CA GLN A 198 -44.54 -12.32 6.44
C GLN A 198 -44.00 -12.93 5.14
N ASP A 199 -43.28 -12.13 4.35
CA ASP A 199 -42.63 -12.61 3.13
C ASP A 199 -41.22 -13.13 3.46
N LEU A 200 -41.15 -14.27 4.14
CA LEU A 200 -39.86 -14.90 4.47
C LEU A 200 -39.20 -15.46 3.20
N SER A 201 -37.89 -15.27 3.07
CA SER A 201 -37.11 -15.86 1.97
C SER A 201 -37.00 -17.39 2.09
N SER A 202 -36.80 -18.09 0.97
CA SER A 202 -36.80 -19.55 0.91
C SER A 202 -35.70 -20.19 1.79
N ASP A 203 -34.53 -19.57 1.84
CA ASP A 203 -33.43 -19.96 2.73
C ASP A 203 -33.79 -19.82 4.22
N MET A 204 -34.49 -18.74 4.59
CA MET A 204 -34.94 -18.54 5.97
C MET A 204 -35.98 -19.59 6.39
N ILE A 205 -36.94 -19.91 5.51
CA ILE A 205 -37.94 -20.97 5.74
C ILE A 205 -37.24 -22.32 5.94
N GLU A 206 -36.28 -22.68 5.08
CA GLU A 206 -35.54 -23.94 5.19
C GLU A 206 -34.71 -24.02 6.49
N ILE A 207 -34.00 -22.94 6.85
CA ILE A 207 -33.23 -22.86 8.10
C ILE A 207 -34.15 -23.03 9.32
N MET A 208 -35.31 -22.37 9.31
CA MET A 208 -36.29 -22.45 10.40
C MET A 208 -36.90 -23.86 10.48
N ARG A 209 -37.24 -24.49 9.35
CA ARG A 209 -37.72 -25.88 9.30
C ARG A 209 -36.70 -26.84 9.92
N PHE A 210 -35.42 -26.71 9.55
CA PHE A 210 -34.34 -27.50 10.16
C PHE A 210 -34.19 -27.25 11.67
N LYS A 211 -34.38 -26.01 12.13
CA LYS A 211 -34.35 -25.70 13.58
C LYS A 211 -35.49 -26.38 14.34
N VAL A 212 -36.70 -26.40 13.78
CA VAL A 212 -37.86 -27.12 14.35
C VAL A 212 -37.56 -28.62 14.40
N ALA A 213 -37.18 -29.22 13.26
CA ALA A 213 -36.85 -30.64 13.16
C ALA A 213 -35.77 -31.07 14.16
N ARG A 214 -34.68 -30.29 14.24
CA ARG A 214 -33.57 -30.59 15.17
C ARG A 214 -33.98 -30.44 16.63
N ARG A 215 -34.86 -29.50 16.97
CA ARG A 215 -35.36 -29.33 18.35
C ARG A 215 -36.28 -30.48 18.74
N LYS A 216 -37.20 -30.87 17.83
CA LYS A 216 -38.04 -32.06 17.98
C LYS A 216 -37.18 -33.29 18.25
N TYR A 217 -36.18 -33.56 17.40
CA TYR A 217 -35.25 -34.68 17.57
C TYR A 217 -34.54 -34.67 18.94
N LYS A 218 -33.99 -33.52 19.36
CA LYS A 218 -33.31 -33.38 20.65
C LYS A 218 -34.24 -33.55 21.86
N LEU A 219 -35.53 -33.24 21.70
CA LEU A 219 -36.52 -33.43 22.73
C LEU A 219 -36.78 -34.93 22.93
N PHE A 220 -37.08 -35.66 21.84
CA PHE A 220 -37.26 -37.11 21.88
C PHE A 220 -36.03 -37.86 22.42
N ALA A 221 -34.84 -37.47 22.01
CA ALA A 221 -33.60 -38.08 22.49
C ALA A 221 -33.36 -37.87 24.00
N ALA A 222 -33.95 -36.84 24.62
CA ALA A 222 -33.67 -36.47 26.00
C ALA A 222 -34.77 -36.88 27.01
N PHE A 223 -36.00 -37.16 26.56
CA PHE A 223 -37.16 -37.41 27.44
C PHE A 223 -38.07 -38.52 26.89
N GLN A 224 -37.47 -39.63 26.43
CA GLN A 224 -38.11 -40.77 25.76
C GLN A 224 -39.52 -41.14 26.33
N GLY A 225 -40.59 -40.57 25.76
CA GLY A 225 -42.00 -40.86 26.10
C GLY A 225 -42.75 -39.82 26.93
N GLU A 226 -42.09 -38.83 27.56
CA GLU A 226 -42.73 -37.78 28.39
C GLU A 226 -43.00 -36.49 27.60
N VAL A 227 -43.51 -36.62 26.38
CA VAL A 227 -43.63 -35.50 25.44
C VAL A 227 -45.08 -35.30 25.02
N GLU A 228 -45.58 -34.08 25.14
CA GLU A 228 -46.95 -33.73 24.80
C GLU A 228 -47.23 -33.84 23.29
N GLU A 229 -48.11 -34.76 22.92
CA GLU A 229 -48.38 -35.13 21.52
C GLU A 229 -48.91 -33.95 20.67
N GLN A 230 -49.67 -33.05 21.28
CA GLN A 230 -50.25 -31.89 20.59
C GLN A 230 -49.17 -30.93 20.06
N VAL A 231 -48.13 -30.65 20.86
CA VAL A 231 -47.02 -29.77 20.45
C VAL A 231 -46.21 -30.41 19.33
N ILE A 232 -46.05 -31.73 19.36
CA ILE A 232 -45.35 -32.47 18.31
C ILE A 232 -46.13 -32.46 17.00
N SER A 233 -47.43 -32.77 17.05
CA SER A 233 -48.33 -32.73 15.90
C SER A 233 -48.37 -31.34 15.28
N PHE A 234 -48.42 -30.29 16.10
CA PHE A 234 -48.32 -28.91 15.64
C PHE A 234 -47.00 -28.62 14.92
N ALA A 235 -45.86 -29.01 15.51
CA ALA A 235 -44.55 -28.82 14.89
C ALA A 235 -44.42 -29.57 13.55
N ASP A 236 -44.97 -30.78 13.46
CA ASP A 236 -44.99 -31.57 12.22
C ASP A 236 -45.82 -30.90 11.13
N LYS A 237 -47.03 -30.45 11.48
CA LYS A 237 -47.88 -29.69 10.57
C LYS A 237 -47.15 -28.47 9.99
N VAL A 238 -46.54 -27.66 10.85
CA VAL A 238 -45.77 -26.47 10.43
C VAL A 238 -44.61 -26.84 9.51
N MET A 239 -43.87 -27.91 9.81
CA MET A 239 -42.78 -28.36 8.95
C MET A 239 -43.28 -28.85 7.58
N THR A 240 -44.41 -29.56 7.54
CA THR A 240 -45.05 -29.98 6.29
C THR A 240 -45.53 -28.79 5.48
N ASP A 241 -46.15 -27.80 6.13
CA ASP A 241 -46.60 -26.56 5.48
C ASP A 241 -45.40 -25.78 4.89
N ALA A 242 -44.31 -25.64 5.66
CA ALA A 242 -43.08 -25.01 5.20
C ALA A 242 -42.46 -25.73 3.99
N ALA A 243 -42.46 -27.07 4.00
CA ALA A 243 -41.97 -27.88 2.88
C ALA A 243 -42.85 -27.72 1.64
N ARG A 244 -44.18 -27.70 1.80
CA ARG A 244 -45.13 -27.45 0.71
C ARG A 244 -44.91 -26.07 0.09
N GLU A 245 -44.69 -25.05 0.91
CA GLU A 245 -44.40 -23.69 0.43
C GLU A 245 -43.09 -23.62 -0.38
N LEU A 246 -42.01 -24.24 0.11
CA LEU A 246 -40.74 -24.29 -0.62
C LEU A 246 -40.86 -25.04 -1.95
N ILE A 247 -41.58 -26.17 -1.98
CA ILE A 247 -41.87 -26.90 -3.21
C ILE A 247 -42.70 -26.03 -4.16
N SER A 248 -43.70 -25.31 -3.65
CA SER A 248 -44.52 -24.37 -4.44
C SER A 248 -43.66 -23.28 -5.11
N ARG A 249 -42.79 -22.63 -4.32
CA ARG A 249 -41.84 -21.64 -4.84
C ARG A 249 -40.91 -22.25 -5.89
N GLN A 250 -40.35 -23.43 -5.62
CA GLN A 250 -39.46 -24.13 -6.53
C GLN A 250 -40.16 -24.52 -7.85
N ARG A 251 -41.45 -24.89 -7.82
CA ARG A 251 -42.22 -25.26 -9.01
C ARG A 251 -42.25 -24.13 -10.05
N SER A 252 -42.32 -22.87 -9.62
CA SER A 252 -42.27 -21.72 -10.54
C SER A 252 -40.93 -21.60 -11.27
N PHE A 253 -39.81 -21.87 -10.59
CA PHE A 253 -38.47 -21.89 -11.19
C PHE A 253 -38.26 -23.11 -12.11
N VAL A 254 -38.82 -24.26 -11.76
CA VAL A 254 -38.71 -25.49 -12.56
C VAL A 254 -39.64 -25.47 -13.78
N ALA A 255 -40.79 -24.78 -13.70
CA ALA A 255 -41.71 -24.59 -14.83
C ALA A 255 -41.19 -23.57 -15.85
N ASN A 256 -40.41 -22.57 -15.43
CA ASN A 256 -39.66 -21.69 -16.33
C ASN A 256 -38.40 -22.40 -16.87
N LYS A 257 -38.60 -23.46 -17.68
CA LYS A 257 -37.54 -24.00 -18.54
C LYS A 257 -37.25 -23.05 -19.69
N SER A 258 -36.52 -21.98 -19.38
CA SER A 258 -35.47 -21.38 -20.22
C SER A 258 -34.87 -20.23 -19.43
N PRO A 259 -33.58 -20.25 -19.06
CA PRO A 259 -32.90 -18.97 -18.83
C PRO A 259 -33.11 -18.16 -20.11
N ASP A 260 -33.41 -16.86 -19.98
CA ASP A 260 -33.43 -15.94 -21.10
C ASP A 260 -32.00 -15.96 -21.69
N ASN A 261 -31.79 -16.84 -22.66
CA ASN A 261 -30.59 -16.92 -23.46
C ASN A 261 -30.60 -15.64 -24.30
N LYS A 262 -30.24 -14.51 -23.67
CA LYS A 262 -29.95 -13.25 -24.35
C LYS A 262 -28.68 -13.43 -25.17
N LEU A 263 -28.80 -14.21 -26.25
CA LEU A 263 -27.83 -14.36 -27.31
C LEU A 263 -27.85 -13.14 -28.24
N ARG A 264 -28.41 -12.00 -27.82
CA ARG A 264 -28.26 -10.71 -28.52
C ARG A 264 -26.79 -10.34 -28.76
N ARG A 265 -25.85 -10.86 -27.96
CA ARG A 265 -24.40 -10.72 -28.20
C ARG A 265 -23.85 -11.63 -29.31
N LEU A 266 -24.60 -12.65 -29.72
CA LEU A 266 -24.31 -13.49 -30.88
C LEU A 266 -24.99 -12.98 -32.16
N GLU A 267 -26.05 -12.17 -32.04
CA GLU A 267 -26.68 -11.47 -33.17
C GLU A 267 -25.70 -10.54 -33.93
N SER A 268 -24.68 -10.02 -33.25
CA SER A 268 -23.65 -9.17 -33.83
C SER A 268 -22.45 -9.93 -34.41
N VAL A 269 -22.40 -11.27 -34.29
CA VAL A 269 -21.28 -12.08 -34.77
C VAL A 269 -21.54 -12.41 -36.24
N ASN A 270 -20.71 -11.86 -37.12
CA ASN A 270 -20.80 -12.12 -38.55
C ASN A 270 -19.73 -13.14 -38.91
N PHE A 271 -20.08 -14.42 -38.79
CA PHE A 271 -19.15 -15.54 -39.02
C PHE A 271 -18.41 -15.48 -40.36
N VAL A 272 -18.97 -14.82 -41.39
CA VAL A 272 -18.31 -14.64 -42.69
C VAL A 272 -17.23 -13.55 -42.64
N ASN A 273 -17.52 -12.40 -42.02
CA ASN A 273 -16.52 -11.34 -41.86
C ASN A 273 -15.47 -11.68 -40.78
N ASP A 274 -15.86 -12.43 -39.75
CA ASP A 274 -15.00 -12.79 -38.62
C ASP A 274 -14.07 -13.98 -38.94
N THR A 275 -14.28 -14.69 -40.06
CA THR A 275 -13.37 -15.73 -40.59
C THR A 275 -12.48 -15.24 -41.73
N VAL A 276 -12.76 -14.06 -42.30
CA VAL A 276 -12.00 -13.49 -43.42
C VAL A 276 -11.23 -12.25 -42.96
N SER A 277 -9.99 -12.47 -42.51
CA SER A 277 -9.06 -11.37 -42.23
C SER A 277 -8.46 -10.86 -43.55
N ARG A 278 -8.98 -9.75 -44.09
CA ARG A 278 -8.31 -9.03 -45.19
C ARG A 278 -7.26 -8.10 -44.61
N LEU A 279 -6.00 -8.51 -44.66
CA LEU A 279 -4.87 -7.67 -44.28
C LEU A 279 -4.57 -6.66 -45.41
N LYS A 280 -5.46 -5.67 -45.59
CA LYS A 280 -5.36 -4.70 -46.70
C LYS A 280 -3.99 -4.08 -46.84
N ASN A 281 -3.33 -3.73 -45.72
CA ASN A 281 -1.98 -3.17 -45.74
C ASN A 281 -0.93 -4.18 -46.24
N LEU A 282 -1.11 -5.48 -45.96
CA LEU A 282 -0.24 -6.54 -46.48
C LEU A 282 -0.52 -6.79 -47.97
N ASP A 283 -1.79 -6.80 -48.37
CA ASP A 283 -2.19 -6.97 -49.77
C ASP A 283 -1.74 -5.78 -50.64
N GLU A 284 -1.85 -4.55 -50.11
CA GLU A 284 -1.32 -3.32 -50.74
C GLU A 284 0.21 -3.31 -50.74
N PHE A 285 0.87 -3.74 -49.66
CA PHE A 285 2.32 -3.90 -49.63
C PHE A 285 2.78 -4.91 -50.69
N ILE A 286 2.16 -6.08 -50.79
CA ILE A 286 2.49 -7.12 -51.77
C ILE A 286 2.25 -6.61 -53.20
N LYS A 287 1.13 -5.90 -53.46
CA LYS A 287 0.90 -5.27 -54.76
C LYS A 287 1.94 -4.20 -55.09
N SER A 288 2.38 -3.42 -54.08
CA SER A 288 3.41 -2.39 -54.26
C SER A 288 4.79 -2.95 -54.60
N ILE A 289 5.06 -4.24 -54.34
CA ILE A 289 6.35 -4.86 -54.66
C ILE A 289 6.53 -4.94 -56.19
N SER A 290 5.47 -5.25 -56.93
CA SER A 290 5.48 -5.37 -58.39
C SER A 290 5.67 -4.02 -59.11
N ASP A 291 5.28 -2.92 -58.45
CA ASP A 291 5.35 -1.56 -58.99
C ASP A 291 6.67 -0.83 -58.62
N ARG A 292 7.55 -1.47 -57.83
CA ARG A 292 8.85 -0.90 -57.45
C ARG A 292 9.82 -1.00 -58.63
N THR A 293 9.98 0.12 -59.33
CA THR A 293 11.14 0.34 -60.20
C THR A 293 12.34 0.72 -59.33
N MET A 294 13.46 0.00 -59.46
CA MET A 294 14.72 0.39 -58.84
C MET A 294 15.21 1.71 -59.44
N SER A 295 14.81 2.83 -58.84
CA SER A 295 15.47 4.11 -59.11
C SER A 295 16.78 4.14 -58.34
N LEU A 296 17.90 4.03 -59.07
CA LEU A 296 19.23 4.44 -58.62
C LEU A 296 19.31 5.98 -58.59
N ASP A 297 18.35 6.64 -57.95
CA ASP A 297 18.50 8.05 -57.65
C ASP A 297 19.62 8.17 -56.62
N ARG A 298 20.72 8.82 -57.02
CA ARG A 298 21.76 9.26 -56.09
C ARG A 298 21.08 10.07 -55.00
N ALA A 299 20.88 9.48 -53.83
CA ALA A 299 20.34 10.17 -52.68
C ALA A 299 21.24 11.38 -52.38
N SER A 300 20.74 12.59 -52.63
CA SER A 300 21.38 13.80 -52.14
C SER A 300 21.24 13.79 -50.62
N PHE A 301 22.36 13.67 -49.92
CA PHE A 301 22.38 13.77 -48.47
C PHE A 301 22.08 15.22 -48.07
N CYS A 302 20.82 15.50 -47.73
CA CYS A 302 20.42 16.72 -47.05
C CYS A 302 20.29 16.40 -45.56
N PRO A 303 21.24 16.80 -44.70
CA PRO A 303 21.07 16.64 -43.26
C PRO A 303 19.80 17.38 -42.82
N PRO A 304 18.97 16.79 -41.94
CA PRO A 304 17.73 17.43 -41.54
C PRO A 304 17.97 18.75 -40.80
N ALA A 305 17.11 19.75 -41.04
CA ALA A 305 17.23 21.11 -40.50
C ALA A 305 17.16 21.21 -38.95
N TYR A 306 16.89 20.11 -38.24
CA TYR A 306 16.73 20.06 -36.78
C TYR A 306 18.00 19.63 -36.01
N MET A 307 19.16 19.52 -36.65
CA MET A 307 20.47 19.38 -35.98
C MET A 307 21.09 20.75 -35.65
N SER A 308 20.37 21.58 -34.90
CA SER A 308 20.87 22.85 -34.39
C SER A 308 21.55 22.64 -33.03
N THR A 309 22.80 23.07 -32.90
CA THR A 309 23.56 22.98 -31.65
C THR A 309 22.91 23.78 -30.52
N PHE A 310 22.88 23.21 -29.31
CA PHE A 310 22.35 23.91 -28.13
C PHE A 310 23.21 25.12 -27.76
N SER A 311 22.55 26.20 -27.30
CA SER A 311 23.24 27.36 -26.75
C SER A 311 24.06 26.98 -25.50
N LYS A 312 25.26 27.53 -25.39
CA LYS A 312 26.17 27.27 -24.26
C LYS A 312 25.68 27.88 -22.94
N GLY A 313 24.85 28.93 -23.01
CA GLY A 313 24.41 29.70 -21.84
C GLY A 313 23.06 29.28 -21.27
N SER A 314 22.36 28.33 -21.89
CA SER A 314 21.03 27.88 -21.47
C SER A 314 20.98 26.35 -21.45
N LEU A 315 20.17 25.80 -20.54
CA LEU A 315 19.92 24.36 -20.50
C LEU A 315 19.33 23.87 -21.83
N PRO A 316 19.64 22.63 -22.27
CA PRO A 316 19.02 22.04 -23.44
C PRO A 316 17.49 21.98 -23.31
N ASP A 317 16.77 22.57 -24.26
CA ASP A 317 15.32 22.51 -24.30
C ASP A 317 14.86 21.26 -25.05
N LEU A 318 14.21 20.35 -24.33
CA LEU A 318 13.69 19.08 -24.84
C LEU A 318 12.15 19.11 -24.99
N PHE A 319 11.53 20.28 -24.83
CA PHE A 319 10.08 20.42 -24.91
C PHE A 319 9.58 20.07 -26.31
N GLY A 320 8.50 19.27 -26.39
CA GLY A 320 7.94 18.78 -27.66
C GLY A 320 8.62 17.56 -28.27
N TRP A 321 9.65 16.98 -27.63
CA TRP A 321 10.29 15.76 -28.13
C TRP A 321 9.39 14.52 -27.91
N SER A 322 9.04 13.86 -29.00
CA SER A 322 8.29 12.58 -29.00
C SER A 322 9.16 11.42 -28.51
N ILE A 323 8.53 10.44 -27.86
CA ILE A 323 9.16 9.16 -27.49
C ILE A 323 9.37 8.27 -28.73
N PHE A 324 8.57 8.51 -29.77
CA PHE A 324 8.65 7.78 -31.03
C PHE A 324 9.74 8.38 -31.89
N ASP A 325 10.74 7.58 -32.22
CA ASP A 325 11.83 7.96 -33.10
C ASP A 325 11.38 7.90 -34.57
N ILE A 326 10.47 8.81 -34.94
CA ILE A 326 9.78 8.83 -36.25
C ILE A 326 10.79 8.90 -37.43
N HIS A 327 12.00 9.40 -37.19
CA HIS A 327 13.03 9.58 -38.22
C HIS A 327 14.38 8.93 -37.91
N GLY A 328 14.54 8.18 -36.81
CA GLY A 328 15.82 7.53 -36.47
C GLY A 328 16.92 8.46 -35.93
N TYR A 329 16.63 9.74 -35.68
CA TYR A 329 17.62 10.75 -35.28
C TYR A 329 17.64 11.06 -33.77
N THR A 330 16.74 10.44 -33.00
CA THR A 330 16.62 10.78 -31.56
C THR A 330 17.88 10.39 -30.78
N ALA A 331 18.58 9.32 -31.18
CA ALA A 331 19.86 8.94 -30.57
C ALA A 331 20.97 10.00 -30.75
N PHE A 332 21.06 10.64 -31.92
CA PHE A 332 22.04 11.71 -32.16
C PHE A 332 21.74 12.95 -31.33
N ARG A 333 20.47 13.31 -31.20
CA ARG A 333 20.05 14.43 -30.35
C ARG A 333 20.33 14.19 -28.86
N LEU A 334 20.16 12.96 -28.38
CA LEU A 334 20.58 12.60 -27.03
C LEU A 334 22.10 12.77 -26.86
N ALA A 335 22.89 12.36 -27.85
CA ALA A 335 24.34 12.57 -27.84
C ALA A 335 24.72 14.06 -27.79
N GLU A 336 23.96 14.96 -28.44
CA GLU A 336 24.18 16.41 -28.32
C GLU A 336 23.90 16.94 -26.91
N VAL A 337 22.87 16.43 -26.23
CA VAL A 337 22.59 16.76 -24.81
C VAL A 337 23.73 16.25 -23.93
N GLU A 338 24.21 15.02 -24.16
CA GLU A 338 25.29 14.39 -23.40
C GLU A 338 26.63 15.11 -23.57
N ALA A 339 26.89 15.62 -24.78
CA ALA A 339 28.02 16.48 -25.10
C ALA A 339 27.88 17.86 -24.42
N TRP A 340 26.69 18.47 -24.48
CA TRP A 340 26.44 19.73 -23.78
C TRP A 340 26.69 19.62 -22.27
N VAL A 341 26.27 18.51 -21.64
CA VAL A 341 26.55 18.25 -20.22
C VAL A 341 28.05 18.09 -19.95
N SER A 342 28.79 17.46 -20.87
CA SER A 342 30.25 17.33 -20.79
C SER A 342 30.94 18.70 -20.82
N ASP A 343 30.55 19.55 -21.78
CA ASP A 343 31.33 20.72 -22.19
C ASP A 343 30.88 22.03 -21.51
N HIS A 344 29.60 22.13 -21.13
CA HIS A 344 28.99 23.42 -20.77
C HIS A 344 28.31 23.45 -19.39
N LEU A 345 28.05 22.30 -18.74
CA LEU A 345 27.32 22.26 -17.47
C LEU A 345 27.98 23.08 -16.36
N ASP A 346 29.31 22.95 -16.18
CA ASP A 346 30.04 23.71 -15.14
C ASP A 346 30.04 25.23 -15.40
N GLY A 347 30.09 25.62 -16.68
CA GLY A 347 29.98 27.03 -17.09
C GLY A 347 28.60 27.62 -16.81
N TRP A 348 27.55 26.89 -17.16
CA TRP A 348 26.17 27.26 -16.84
C TRP A 348 25.92 27.33 -15.33
N LEU A 349 26.41 26.34 -14.58
CA LEU A 349 26.23 26.23 -13.13
C LEU A 349 26.76 27.46 -12.38
N SER A 350 27.88 28.01 -12.83
CA SER A 350 28.49 29.21 -12.23
C SER A 350 27.56 30.43 -12.26
N GLN A 351 26.68 30.53 -13.26
CA GLN A 351 25.68 31.60 -13.39
C GLN A 351 24.37 31.22 -12.69
N ALA A 352 24.02 29.93 -12.67
CA ALA A 352 22.76 29.42 -12.14
C ALA A 352 22.64 29.46 -10.60
N MET A 353 23.76 29.53 -9.86
CA MET A 353 23.78 29.53 -8.39
C MET A 353 22.87 30.58 -7.73
N ILE A 354 22.64 31.72 -8.40
CA ILE A 354 21.87 32.85 -7.89
C ILE A 354 20.37 32.72 -8.26
N SER A 355 20.02 31.84 -9.20
CA SER A 355 18.64 31.69 -9.68
C SER A 355 17.82 30.80 -8.75
N GLU A 356 16.68 31.30 -8.31
CA GLU A 356 15.70 30.51 -7.54
C GLU A 356 15.01 29.41 -8.38
N LYS A 357 15.07 29.51 -9.73
CA LYS A 357 14.43 28.58 -10.67
C LYS A 357 15.38 27.49 -11.19
N ALA A 358 16.67 27.58 -10.92
CA ALA A 358 17.64 26.67 -11.52
C ALA A 358 17.41 25.20 -11.11
N CYS A 359 16.99 24.94 -9.86
CA CYS A 359 16.65 23.59 -9.42
C CYS A 359 15.43 23.02 -10.17
N SER A 360 14.37 23.82 -10.40
CA SER A 360 13.20 23.37 -11.15
C SER A 360 13.52 23.13 -12.63
N GLU A 361 14.31 24.01 -13.26
CA GLU A 361 14.73 23.85 -14.65
C GLU A 361 15.59 22.59 -14.85
N LEU A 362 16.47 22.27 -13.89
CA LEU A 362 17.22 21.00 -13.89
C LEU A 362 16.31 19.80 -13.67
N SER A 363 15.31 19.91 -12.79
CA SER A 363 14.33 18.85 -12.53
C SER A 363 13.57 18.48 -13.81
N ASP A 364 13.11 19.49 -14.56
CA ASP A 364 12.42 19.32 -15.84
C ASP A 364 13.32 18.66 -16.90
N LEU A 365 14.58 19.10 -17.00
CA LEU A 365 15.56 18.49 -17.92
C LEU A 365 15.86 17.03 -17.54
N ILE A 366 16.11 16.75 -16.26
CA ILE A 366 16.42 15.40 -15.75
C ILE A 366 15.27 14.44 -16.05
N THR A 367 14.04 14.81 -15.71
CA THR A 367 12.87 13.95 -15.90
C THR A 367 12.58 13.74 -17.39
N THR A 368 12.69 14.79 -18.21
CA THR A 368 12.46 14.73 -19.66
C THR A 368 13.53 13.90 -20.37
N TYR A 369 14.81 14.15 -20.11
CA TYR A 369 15.92 13.38 -20.67
C TYR A 369 15.81 11.90 -20.29
N LYS A 370 15.57 11.60 -19.01
CA LYS A 370 15.40 10.22 -18.52
C LYS A 370 14.28 9.49 -19.27
N ARG A 371 13.12 10.14 -19.47
CA ARG A 371 11.97 9.60 -20.18
C ARG A 371 12.33 9.23 -21.63
N ILE A 372 12.96 10.13 -22.37
CA ILE A 372 13.32 9.94 -23.78
C ILE A 372 14.45 8.90 -23.92
N ALA A 373 15.56 9.09 -23.21
CA ALA A 373 16.72 8.21 -23.24
C ALA A 373 16.39 6.78 -22.82
N THR A 374 15.41 6.59 -21.93
CA THR A 374 14.99 5.24 -21.52
C THR A 374 14.36 4.43 -22.63
N SER A 375 13.65 5.08 -23.55
CA SER A 375 13.07 4.42 -24.72
C SER A 375 14.16 4.07 -25.73
N VAL A 376 15.02 5.03 -26.06
CA VAL A 376 16.08 4.87 -27.06
C VAL A 376 17.13 3.85 -26.62
N TYR A 377 17.57 3.90 -25.37
CA TYR A 377 18.59 2.98 -24.83
C TYR A 377 18.02 1.70 -24.23
N LYS A 378 16.81 1.26 -24.65
CA LYS A 378 16.14 0.10 -24.06
C LYS A 378 17.00 -1.18 -24.11
N THR A 379 17.68 -1.41 -25.23
CA THR A 379 18.55 -2.58 -25.47
C THR A 379 20.03 -2.24 -25.46
N ASN A 380 20.39 -0.97 -25.28
CA ASN A 380 21.78 -0.49 -25.32
C ASN A 380 22.32 -0.26 -23.90
N SER A 381 23.10 -1.20 -23.38
CA SER A 381 23.68 -1.13 -22.03
C SER A 381 24.73 -0.01 -21.87
N GLU A 382 25.43 0.36 -22.94
CA GLU A 382 26.36 1.49 -22.96
C GLU A 382 25.58 2.80 -22.85
N GLY A 383 24.58 2.99 -23.70
CA GLY A 383 23.68 4.15 -23.66
C GLY A 383 22.97 4.28 -22.31
N ARG A 384 22.60 3.16 -21.67
CA ARG A 384 22.08 3.17 -20.29
C ARG A 384 23.10 3.73 -19.29
N SER A 385 24.35 3.33 -19.41
CA SER A 385 25.42 3.78 -18.51
C SER A 385 25.71 5.28 -18.69
N ILE A 386 25.78 5.75 -19.94
CA ILE A 386 25.97 7.17 -20.27
C ILE A 386 24.78 8.01 -19.78
N MET A 387 23.54 7.55 -20.04
CA MET A 387 22.32 8.20 -19.55
C MET A 387 22.35 8.38 -18.03
N VAL A 388 22.73 7.35 -17.28
CA VAL A 388 22.77 7.45 -15.82
C VAL A 388 23.89 8.39 -15.37
N LEU A 389 25.07 8.36 -15.99
CA LEU A 389 26.17 9.30 -15.70
C LEU A 389 25.73 10.75 -15.88
N VAL A 390 25.10 11.07 -17.01
CA VAL A 390 24.58 12.41 -17.34
C VAL A 390 23.54 12.88 -16.31
N LEU A 391 22.62 11.98 -15.94
CA LEU A 391 21.59 12.28 -14.94
C LEU A 391 22.19 12.57 -13.56
N ILE A 392 23.25 11.85 -13.17
CA ILE A 392 23.93 12.11 -11.90
C ILE A 392 24.70 13.43 -11.97
N GLU A 393 25.32 13.79 -13.09
CA GLU A 393 26.00 15.09 -13.25
C GLU A 393 25.02 16.27 -13.16
N LEU A 394 23.86 16.17 -13.82
CA LEU A 394 22.78 17.15 -13.71
C LEU A 394 22.26 17.24 -12.26
N TRP A 395 22.10 16.11 -11.59
CA TRP A 395 21.71 16.09 -10.18
C TRP A 395 22.80 16.71 -9.27
N VAL A 396 24.10 16.48 -9.54
CA VAL A 396 25.21 17.12 -8.79
C VAL A 396 25.12 18.65 -8.94
N ALA A 397 24.80 19.16 -10.13
CA ALA A 397 24.56 20.59 -10.32
C ALA A 397 23.38 21.08 -9.46
N CYS A 398 22.28 20.31 -9.40
CA CYS A 398 21.13 20.62 -8.55
C CYS A 398 21.47 20.61 -7.05
N ASP A 399 22.23 19.60 -6.58
CA ASP A 399 22.69 19.50 -5.19
C ASP A 399 23.60 20.66 -4.81
N LYS A 400 24.53 21.08 -5.69
CA LYS A 400 25.38 22.25 -5.45
C LYS A 400 24.57 23.55 -5.32
N ILE A 401 23.52 23.74 -6.13
CA ILE A 401 22.64 24.91 -6.04
C ILE A 401 21.84 24.87 -4.73
N ALA A 402 21.20 23.75 -4.43
CA ALA A 402 20.38 23.59 -3.23
C ALA A 402 21.20 23.74 -1.94
N THR A 403 22.41 23.21 -1.90
CA THR A 403 23.35 23.38 -0.77
C THR A 403 23.90 24.79 -0.69
N GLY A 404 24.16 25.46 -1.82
CA GLY A 404 24.54 26.88 -1.83
C GLY A 404 23.45 27.79 -1.25
N GLN A 405 22.19 27.53 -1.60
CA GLN A 405 21.03 28.30 -1.13
C GLN A 405 20.60 27.91 0.29
N ILE A 406 20.80 26.65 0.69
CA ILE A 406 20.49 26.14 2.03
C ILE A 406 21.72 25.39 2.60
N PRO A 407 22.74 26.11 3.13
CA PRO A 407 24.01 25.52 3.56
C PRO A 407 23.89 24.36 4.56
N ARG A 408 22.86 24.35 5.43
CA ARG A 408 22.62 23.27 6.39
C ARG A 408 22.33 21.92 5.73
N LEU A 409 21.89 21.92 4.47
CA LEU A 409 21.66 20.70 3.73
C LEU A 409 22.94 19.85 3.64
N GLU A 410 24.12 20.48 3.56
CA GLU A 410 25.43 19.80 3.53
C GLU A 410 25.72 18.90 4.74
N GLN A 411 25.06 19.15 5.86
CA GLN A 411 25.27 18.36 7.07
C GLN A 411 24.55 17.00 7.01
N TYR A 412 23.57 16.83 6.11
CA TYR A 412 22.81 15.59 5.99
C TYR A 412 23.39 14.68 4.91
N ASN A 413 23.37 13.37 5.16
CA ASN A 413 23.82 12.36 4.21
C ASN A 413 22.80 12.21 3.06
N LEU A 414 23.31 12.21 1.82
CA LEU A 414 22.54 12.13 0.57
C LEU A 414 22.03 10.72 0.23
N CYS A 415 22.56 9.69 0.88
CA CYS A 415 22.21 8.28 0.65
C CYS A 415 22.44 7.77 -0.79
N ILE A 416 23.20 8.46 -1.65
CA ILE A 416 23.53 7.97 -3.01
C ILE A 416 24.61 6.88 -2.95
N PRO A 417 24.32 5.65 -3.44
CA PRO A 417 25.26 4.53 -3.40
C PRO A 417 26.26 4.58 -4.57
N ALA A 418 27.37 5.31 -4.39
CA ALA A 418 28.41 5.47 -5.43
C ALA A 418 28.96 4.14 -5.99
N GLY A 419 28.94 3.05 -5.21
CA GLY A 419 29.35 1.72 -5.66
C GLY A 419 28.51 1.17 -6.83
N LEU A 420 27.32 1.71 -7.13
CA LEU A 420 26.57 1.30 -8.33
C LEU A 420 27.27 1.71 -9.63
N PHE A 421 28.13 2.73 -9.58
CA PHE A 421 28.74 3.31 -10.78
C PHE A 421 29.91 2.47 -11.32
N GLU A 422 30.44 1.54 -10.52
CA GLU A 422 31.45 0.57 -10.94
C GLU A 422 30.97 -0.36 -12.07
N SER A 423 29.65 -0.49 -12.23
CA SER A 423 29.04 -1.29 -13.30
C SER A 423 28.84 -0.53 -14.61
N PHE A 424 29.12 0.78 -14.67
CA PHE A 424 28.92 1.56 -15.90
C PHE A 424 29.85 1.13 -17.02
N LEU A 425 29.29 1.04 -18.23
CA LEU A 425 30.01 0.79 -19.48
C LEU A 425 30.37 2.14 -20.11
N LEU A 426 31.63 2.56 -19.97
CA LEU A 426 32.12 3.88 -20.39
C LEU A 426 33.27 3.73 -21.40
N PRO A 427 33.00 3.74 -22.73
CA PRO A 427 34.00 3.52 -23.77
C PRO A 427 35.12 4.56 -23.87
N PHE A 428 34.90 5.80 -23.43
CA PHE A 428 35.85 6.89 -23.58
C PHE A 428 36.52 7.31 -22.26
N ARG A 429 37.79 7.75 -22.33
CA ARG A 429 38.54 8.27 -21.18
C ARG A 429 37.85 9.46 -20.51
N GLU A 430 37.25 10.35 -21.30
CA GLU A 430 36.54 11.52 -20.79
C GLU A 430 35.34 11.15 -19.92
N GLN A 431 34.57 10.12 -20.32
CA GLN A 431 33.46 9.60 -19.52
C GLN A 431 33.93 9.02 -18.18
N MET A 432 35.08 8.34 -18.17
CA MET A 432 35.69 7.85 -16.94
C MET A 432 36.16 9.00 -16.03
N ALA A 433 36.66 10.09 -16.62
CA ALA A 433 37.06 11.29 -15.87
C ALA A 433 35.83 12.00 -15.27
N ARG A 434 34.73 12.09 -16.02
CA ARG A 434 33.42 12.57 -15.55
C ARG A 434 32.92 11.75 -14.36
N LEU A 435 32.96 10.42 -14.46
CA LEU A 435 32.60 9.54 -13.36
C LEU A 435 33.46 9.79 -12.11
N ASN A 436 34.78 9.96 -12.25
CA ASN A 436 35.65 10.28 -11.13
C ASN A 436 35.26 11.60 -10.45
N ARG A 437 34.92 12.65 -11.21
CA ARG A 437 34.46 13.94 -10.65
C ARG A 437 33.17 13.79 -9.82
N VAL A 438 32.25 12.95 -10.29
CA VAL A 438 31.01 12.62 -9.57
C VAL A 438 31.31 11.88 -8.27
N GLU A 439 32.16 10.85 -8.31
CA GLU A 439 32.54 10.08 -7.12
C GLU A 439 33.26 10.95 -6.08
N GLU A 440 34.18 11.81 -6.52
CA GLU A 440 34.85 12.80 -5.66
C GLU A 440 33.87 13.78 -5.02
N TYR A 441 32.84 14.21 -5.77
CA TYR A 441 31.77 15.05 -5.24
C TYR A 441 31.01 14.35 -4.13
N LEU A 442 30.54 13.13 -4.38
CA LEU A 442 29.78 12.34 -3.41
C LEU A 442 30.61 12.05 -2.15
N GLU A 443 31.89 11.74 -2.30
CA GLU A 443 32.78 11.47 -1.17
C GLU A 443 33.02 12.73 -0.32
N ARG A 444 33.33 13.88 -0.94
CA ARG A 444 33.44 15.17 -0.23
C ARG A 444 32.16 15.48 0.53
N ARG A 445 31.02 15.26 -0.11
CA ARG A 445 29.70 15.53 0.44
C ARG A 445 29.32 14.57 1.58
N CYS A 446 29.80 13.32 1.52
CA CYS A 446 29.67 12.33 2.60
C CYS A 446 30.57 12.67 3.80
N ARG A 447 31.79 13.19 3.57
CA ARG A 447 32.70 13.66 4.62
C ARG A 447 32.19 14.92 5.32
N ALA A 448 31.54 15.82 4.58
CA ALA A 448 30.91 17.02 5.13
C ALA A 448 29.64 16.73 5.95
N ALA A 449 28.98 15.60 5.66
CA ALA A 449 27.80 15.18 6.39
C ALA A 449 28.15 14.70 7.81
N ASP A 450 27.34 15.10 8.78
CA ASP A 450 27.40 14.61 10.14
C ASP A 450 26.70 13.25 10.23
N GLN A 451 27.48 12.20 10.50
CA GLN A 451 27.01 10.81 10.56
C GLN A 451 26.10 10.54 11.77
N LEU A 452 26.02 11.46 12.73
CA LEU A 452 25.10 11.36 13.87
C LEU A 452 23.71 11.89 13.52
N LEU A 453 23.56 12.65 12.43
CA LEU A 453 22.26 13.15 12.00
C LEU A 453 21.42 12.05 11.35
N PRO A 454 20.09 12.12 11.54
CA PRO A 454 19.20 11.09 11.04
C PRO A 454 19.00 11.21 9.52
N CYS A 455 18.46 10.17 8.88
CA CYS A 455 18.22 10.16 7.44
C CYS A 455 17.23 11.27 7.04
N ILE A 456 17.65 12.14 6.12
CA ILE A 456 16.88 13.32 5.69
C ILE A 456 15.51 12.99 5.09
N PHE A 457 15.36 11.79 4.51
CA PHE A 457 14.13 11.38 3.81
C PHE A 457 13.09 10.71 4.71
N SER A 458 13.50 10.05 5.80
CA SER A 458 12.59 9.15 6.57
C SER A 458 12.38 9.57 8.03
N SER A 459 13.11 10.57 8.53
CA SER A 459 13.16 10.87 9.97
C SER A 459 12.14 11.92 10.39
N PHE A 460 10.86 11.65 10.14
CA PHE A 460 9.79 12.56 10.54
C PHE A 460 9.77 12.73 12.06
N SER A 461 9.76 13.99 12.53
CA SER A 461 9.66 14.41 13.94
C SER A 461 10.87 14.14 14.84
N ASP A 462 11.99 13.67 14.28
CA ASP A 462 13.25 13.60 15.02
C ASP A 462 13.73 15.03 15.35
N PRO A 463 14.18 15.32 16.59
CA PRO A 463 14.69 16.65 16.96
C PRO A 463 15.85 17.15 16.08
N GLN A 464 16.65 16.22 15.54
CA GLN A 464 17.77 16.49 14.64
C GLN A 464 17.41 16.34 13.16
N SER A 465 16.14 16.09 12.83
CA SER A 465 15.67 16.10 11.43
C SER A 465 15.82 17.47 10.78
N PHE A 466 15.97 17.47 9.45
CA PHE A 466 16.07 18.71 8.67
C PHE A 466 14.88 19.64 8.92
N ALA A 467 13.66 19.11 8.88
CA ALA A 467 12.43 19.89 9.08
C ALA A 467 12.42 20.64 10.43
N VAL A 468 12.76 19.96 11.53
CA VAL A 468 12.75 20.56 12.88
C VAL A 468 13.88 21.58 13.04
N ARG A 469 15.08 21.26 12.54
CA ARG A 469 16.24 22.16 12.60
C ARG A 469 16.06 23.41 11.72
N PHE A 470 15.41 23.27 10.57
CA PHE A 470 15.08 24.38 9.68
C PHE A 470 14.00 25.27 10.29
N TYR A 471 12.91 24.67 10.80
CA TYR A 471 11.85 25.39 11.52
C TYR A 471 12.43 26.31 12.61
N SER A 472 13.40 25.80 13.38
CA SER A 472 13.99 26.51 14.52
C SER A 472 14.71 27.82 14.14
N GLN A 473 15.07 28.00 12.87
CA GLN A 473 15.70 29.23 12.37
C GLN A 473 14.78 30.07 11.49
N SER A 474 13.65 29.52 11.06
CA SER A 474 12.72 30.23 10.18
C SER A 474 11.66 30.96 10.99
N THR A 475 11.76 32.30 11.04
CA THR A 475 10.71 33.16 11.60
C THR A 475 9.36 32.97 10.93
N HIS A 476 9.34 32.74 9.60
CA HIS A 476 8.10 32.48 8.85
C HIS A 476 7.32 31.26 9.40
N HIS A 477 7.96 30.09 9.46
CA HIS A 477 7.38 28.88 10.06
C HIS A 477 6.98 29.05 11.53
N GLN A 478 7.74 29.80 12.31
CA GLN A 478 7.40 30.07 13.72
C GLN A 478 6.12 30.91 13.83
N ASN A 479 5.99 31.95 13.02
CA ASN A 479 4.79 32.78 12.94
C ASN A 479 3.58 31.98 12.46
N MET A 480 3.77 31.08 11.48
CA MET A 480 2.70 30.19 11.00
C MET A 480 2.20 29.25 12.10
N LEU A 481 3.09 28.67 12.91
CA LEU A 481 2.68 27.84 14.05
C LEU A 481 1.82 28.66 15.03
N VAL A 482 2.27 29.86 15.40
CA VAL A 482 1.54 30.76 16.30
C VAL A 482 0.18 31.15 15.73
N GLU A 483 0.10 31.43 14.42
CA GLU A 483 -1.16 31.75 13.75
C GLU A 483 -2.15 30.58 13.80
N ILE A 484 -1.67 29.36 13.50
CA ILE A 484 -2.48 28.13 13.57
C ILE A 484 -3.00 27.94 15.00
N GLU A 485 -2.12 27.99 16.00
CA GLU A 485 -2.47 27.77 17.40
C GLU A 485 -3.46 28.83 17.92
N SER A 486 -3.26 30.11 17.58
CA SER A 486 -4.17 31.20 17.95
C SER A 486 -5.56 31.02 17.36
N LYS A 487 -5.64 30.67 16.07
CA LYS A 487 -6.91 30.42 15.37
C LYS A 487 -7.66 29.24 15.98
N VAL A 488 -6.96 28.16 16.30
CA VAL A 488 -7.55 26.95 16.88
C VAL A 488 -7.95 27.18 18.34
N ALA A 489 -7.16 27.94 19.13
CA ALA A 489 -7.52 28.30 20.49
C ALA A 489 -8.82 29.14 20.55
N LYS A 490 -9.04 30.03 19.57
CA LYS A 490 -10.31 30.75 19.42
C LYS A 490 -11.47 29.80 19.11
N GLN A 491 -11.27 28.85 18.20
CA GLN A 491 -12.28 27.83 17.85
C GLN A 491 -12.61 26.92 19.06
N ARG A 492 -11.60 26.50 19.82
CA ARG A 492 -11.77 25.70 21.05
C ARG A 492 -12.58 26.45 22.11
N ARG A 493 -12.29 27.74 22.34
CA ARG A 493 -13.09 28.59 23.26
C ARG A 493 -14.54 28.70 22.83
N ALA A 494 -14.80 28.92 21.53
CA ALA A 494 -16.16 28.94 21.00
C ALA A 494 -16.86 27.59 21.21
N LYS A 495 -16.14 26.48 21.07
CA LYS A 495 -16.69 25.14 21.27
C LYS A 495 -17.02 24.83 22.73
N ILE A 496 -16.22 25.31 23.68
CA ILE A 496 -16.49 25.20 25.12
C ILE A 496 -17.77 25.98 25.50
N ALA A 497 -17.96 27.17 24.91
CA ALA A 497 -19.18 27.95 25.10
C ALA A 497 -20.42 27.24 24.51
N GLU A 498 -20.27 26.61 23.34
CA GLU A 498 -21.31 25.77 22.74
C GLU A 498 -21.69 24.60 23.67
N LEU A 499 -20.71 23.87 24.22
CA LEU A 499 -20.95 22.77 25.17
C LEU A 499 -21.76 23.26 26.38
N SER A 500 -21.36 24.37 26.97
CA SER A 500 -22.04 24.97 28.14
C SER A 500 -23.50 25.32 27.81
N LYS A 501 -23.76 25.84 26.61
CA LYS A 501 -25.12 26.17 26.14
C LYS A 501 -25.98 24.92 25.95
N VAL A 502 -25.44 23.88 25.32
CA VAL A 502 -26.19 22.62 25.09
C VAL A 502 -26.46 21.90 26.42
N GLN A 503 -25.53 21.94 27.38
CA GLN A 503 -25.74 21.40 28.72
C GLN A 503 -26.80 22.17 29.51
N ALA A 504 -26.84 23.50 29.41
CA ALA A 504 -27.88 24.31 30.03
C ALA A 504 -29.27 23.98 29.45
N GLU A 505 -29.37 23.80 28.13
CA GLU A 505 -30.61 23.39 27.47
C GLU A 505 -31.05 21.99 27.89
N TYR A 506 -30.11 21.04 28.03
CA TYR A 506 -30.42 19.71 28.57
C TYR A 506 -31.01 19.81 29.98
N ARG A 507 -30.40 20.59 30.89
CA ARG A 507 -30.92 20.78 32.26
C ARG A 507 -32.32 21.39 32.25
N ARG A 508 -32.58 22.36 31.38
CA ARG A 508 -33.91 22.96 31.21
C ARG A 508 -34.95 21.92 30.79
N LEU A 509 -34.64 21.11 29.77
CA LEU A 509 -35.53 20.05 29.30
C LEU A 509 -35.72 18.93 30.34
N TYR A 510 -34.69 18.59 31.10
CA TYR A 510 -34.77 17.60 32.18
C TYR A 510 -35.73 18.05 33.28
N ASN A 511 -35.65 19.31 33.71
CA ASN A 511 -36.57 19.86 34.71
C ASN A 511 -38.03 19.82 34.23
N LEU A 512 -38.28 20.14 32.95
CA LEU A 512 -39.61 20.04 32.33
C LEU A 512 -40.09 18.59 32.20
N PHE A 513 -39.18 17.66 31.94
CA PHE A 513 -39.49 16.23 31.91
C PHE A 513 -39.93 15.75 33.28
N GLU A 514 -39.23 16.12 34.35
CA GLU A 514 -39.54 15.70 35.73
C GLU A 514 -40.83 16.34 36.26
N SER A 515 -41.16 17.57 35.86
CA SER A 515 -42.37 18.26 36.32
C SER A 515 -43.69 17.78 35.68
N GLU A 516 -43.62 17.01 34.60
CA GLU A 516 -44.78 16.58 33.81
C GLU A 516 -45.09 15.10 34.01
N ASN A 517 -46.36 14.70 33.89
CA ASN A 517 -46.76 13.29 33.93
C ASN A 517 -47.09 12.75 32.53
N CYS A 518 -46.94 11.44 32.32
CA CYS A 518 -47.38 10.83 31.07
C CYS A 518 -48.90 10.94 30.92
N ARG A 519 -49.36 11.46 29.77
CA ARG A 519 -50.78 11.57 29.47
C ARG A 519 -51.27 10.29 28.81
N TYR A 520 -52.29 9.67 29.40
CA TYR A 520 -52.99 8.53 28.83
C TYR A 520 -54.36 8.95 28.30
N VAL A 521 -54.81 8.31 27.22
CA VAL A 521 -56.11 8.54 26.59
C VAL A 521 -56.84 7.22 26.48
N GLU A 522 -58.14 7.24 26.76
CA GLU A 522 -59.02 6.08 26.63
C GLU A 522 -59.54 6.01 25.20
N LEU A 523 -59.38 4.86 24.56
CA LEU A 523 -59.84 4.59 23.21
C LEU A 523 -60.69 3.32 23.21
N LEU A 524 -61.58 3.16 22.24
CA LEU A 524 -62.33 1.93 22.04
C LEU A 524 -61.54 1.01 21.10
N ASN A 525 -61.40 -0.27 21.46
CA ASN A 525 -60.87 -1.27 20.56
C ASN A 525 -61.92 -1.66 19.49
N LYS A 526 -61.53 -2.50 18.53
CA LYS A 526 -62.41 -2.96 17.43
C LYS A 526 -63.71 -3.63 17.89
N ASN A 527 -63.79 -4.06 19.15
CA ASN A 527 -64.94 -4.73 19.75
C ASN A 527 -65.72 -3.81 20.70
N GLY A 528 -65.49 -2.49 20.64
CA GLY A 528 -66.17 -1.50 21.48
C GLY A 528 -65.77 -1.53 22.96
N ARG A 529 -64.67 -2.21 23.33
CA ARG A 529 -64.18 -2.21 24.71
C ARG A 529 -63.18 -1.07 24.92
N PRO A 530 -63.33 -0.28 26.01
CA PRO A 530 -62.37 0.75 26.33
C PRO A 530 -61.01 0.14 26.69
N TYR A 531 -59.94 0.77 26.19
CA TYR A 531 -58.57 0.51 26.60
C TYR A 531 -57.81 1.83 26.74
N ILE A 532 -56.94 1.89 27.74
CA ILE A 532 -56.12 3.07 28.01
C ILE A 532 -54.83 2.94 27.20
N THR A 533 -54.52 3.94 26.38
CA THR A 533 -53.26 4.02 25.63
C THR A 533 -52.51 5.30 25.92
N HIS A 534 -51.19 5.26 25.78
CA HIS A 534 -50.36 6.44 25.97
C HIS A 534 -50.58 7.45 24.83
N SER A 535 -50.77 8.73 25.17
CA SER A 535 -51.00 9.78 24.18
C SER A 535 -49.77 9.97 23.28
N ARG A 536 -50.00 10.04 21.96
CA ARG A 536 -48.94 10.39 20.99
C ARG A 536 -48.43 11.83 21.16
N SER A 537 -49.21 12.71 21.79
CA SER A 537 -48.88 14.11 22.06
C SER A 537 -48.41 14.36 23.50
N CYS A 538 -47.94 13.33 24.21
CA CYS A 538 -47.43 13.46 25.57
C CYS A 538 -46.23 14.42 25.65
N SER A 539 -46.37 15.51 26.41
CA SER A 539 -45.32 16.52 26.63
C SER A 539 -44.08 15.93 27.30
N ARG A 540 -44.26 15.09 28.34
CA ARG A 540 -43.15 14.37 29.00
C ARG A 540 -42.32 13.58 27.99
N CYS A 541 -42.96 12.78 27.13
CA CYS A 541 -42.25 12.02 26.09
C CYS A 541 -41.67 12.90 24.97
N SER A 542 -42.25 14.09 24.72
CA SER A 542 -41.67 15.08 23.81
C SER A 542 -40.34 15.62 24.35
N TYR A 543 -40.30 16.05 25.60
CA TYR A 543 -39.07 16.53 26.25
C TYR A 543 -38.00 15.44 26.31
N GLN A 544 -38.38 14.20 26.62
CA GLN A 544 -37.46 13.06 26.58
C GLN A 544 -36.84 12.85 25.17
N ARG A 545 -37.63 13.00 24.11
CA ARG A 545 -37.12 12.93 22.72
C ARG A 545 -36.19 14.09 22.39
N GLN A 546 -36.52 15.30 22.81
CA GLN A 546 -35.67 16.48 22.60
C GLN A 546 -34.33 16.33 23.33
N MET A 547 -34.33 15.89 24.58
CA MET A 547 -33.10 15.59 25.33
C MET A 547 -32.23 14.55 24.61
N LYS A 548 -32.84 13.44 24.16
CA LYS A 548 -32.13 12.39 23.40
C LYS A 548 -31.59 12.88 22.06
N ALA A 549 -32.17 13.93 21.49
CA ALA A 549 -31.72 14.53 20.22
C ALA A 549 -30.57 15.54 20.42
N LEU A 550 -30.34 16.05 21.63
CA LEU A 550 -29.24 16.97 21.91
C LEU A 550 -27.89 16.27 21.71
N ASN A 551 -27.10 16.83 20.80
CA ASN A 551 -25.75 16.36 20.50
C ASN A 551 -24.84 17.54 20.21
N ILE A 552 -23.54 17.34 20.44
CA ILE A 552 -22.48 18.29 20.11
C ILE A 552 -21.43 17.60 19.24
N SER A 553 -20.93 18.29 18.23
CA SER A 553 -19.82 17.78 17.41
C SER A 553 -18.48 17.93 18.15
N ILE A 554 -17.54 17.02 17.94
CA ILE A 554 -16.18 17.17 18.47
C ILE A 554 -15.40 18.23 17.68
N HIS A 555 -14.44 18.85 18.35
CA HIS A 555 -13.43 19.72 17.77
C HIS A 555 -12.05 19.13 18.04
N GLU A 556 -11.33 18.79 16.98
CA GLU A 556 -9.99 18.20 17.05
C GLU A 556 -8.91 19.28 16.89
N TRP A 557 -7.89 19.25 17.75
CA TRP A 557 -6.70 20.07 17.56
C TRP A 557 -5.98 19.63 16.27
N PRO A 558 -5.61 20.53 15.35
CA PRO A 558 -5.18 20.12 14.02
C PRO A 558 -3.71 19.70 13.95
N LEU A 559 -2.87 20.13 14.91
CA LEU A 559 -1.45 19.79 14.94
C LEU A 559 -1.15 18.66 15.92
N PRO A 560 -0.15 17.81 15.66
CA PRO A 560 0.29 16.81 16.63
C PRO A 560 0.66 17.43 17.99
N ARG A 561 0.38 16.72 19.09
CA ARG A 561 0.69 17.20 20.47
C ARG A 561 2.20 17.31 20.75
N SER A 562 3.01 16.47 20.11
CA SER A 562 4.47 16.56 20.24
C SER A 562 4.97 17.83 19.55
N LYS A 563 5.73 18.64 20.29
CA LYS A 563 6.33 19.87 19.75
C LYS A 563 7.14 19.60 18.48
N MET A 564 7.94 18.54 18.44
CA MET A 564 8.77 18.24 17.25
C MET A 564 7.90 17.80 16.07
N LYS A 565 6.83 17.03 16.31
CA LYS A 565 5.86 16.66 15.26
C LYS A 565 5.14 17.89 14.72
N ALA A 566 4.69 18.80 15.59
CA ALA A 566 4.04 20.05 15.16
C ALA A 566 4.97 20.92 14.32
N GLN A 567 6.22 21.09 14.75
CA GLN A 567 7.23 21.85 14.01
C GLN A 567 7.51 21.26 12.63
N ALA A 568 7.70 19.93 12.55
CA ALA A 568 7.87 19.23 11.28
C ALA A 568 6.62 19.32 10.39
N THR A 569 5.41 19.18 10.95
CA THR A 569 4.16 19.36 10.19
C THR A 569 4.04 20.77 9.61
N VAL A 570 4.41 21.81 10.37
CA VAL A 570 4.40 23.20 9.87
C VAL A 570 5.44 23.42 8.78
N PHE A 571 6.64 22.82 8.91
CA PHE A 571 7.63 22.82 7.83
C PHE A 571 7.07 22.19 6.54
N GLU A 572 6.41 21.04 6.63
CA GLU A 572 5.84 20.35 5.45
C GLU A 572 4.60 21.06 4.86
N LEU A 573 4.01 22.04 5.56
CA LEU A 573 2.99 22.91 4.96
C LEU A 573 3.59 23.98 4.05
N CYS A 574 4.86 24.36 4.26
CA CYS A 574 5.53 25.45 3.55
C CYS A 574 7.01 25.13 3.31
N VAL A 575 7.27 24.02 2.62
CA VAL A 575 8.64 23.58 2.33
C VAL A 575 9.35 24.62 1.43
N PRO A 576 10.59 25.03 1.75
CA PRO A 576 11.37 25.91 0.88
C PRO A 576 11.56 25.29 -0.51
N VAL A 577 11.32 26.07 -1.57
CA VAL A 577 11.37 25.61 -2.97
C VAL A 577 12.68 24.90 -3.32
N PRO A 578 13.88 25.44 -3.02
CA PRO A 578 15.13 24.75 -3.36
C PRO A 578 15.27 23.38 -2.68
N PHE A 579 14.75 23.24 -1.45
CA PHE A 579 14.75 21.97 -0.75
C PHE A 579 13.72 20.99 -1.31
N SER A 580 12.52 21.46 -1.67
CA SER A 580 11.50 20.56 -2.23
C SER A 580 11.92 20.00 -3.58
N GLU A 581 12.42 20.86 -4.48
CA GLU A 581 12.93 20.45 -5.80
C GLU A 581 14.08 19.45 -5.63
N TRP A 582 15.05 19.80 -4.77
CA TRP A 582 16.17 18.92 -4.47
C TRP A 582 15.73 17.57 -3.86
N ARG A 583 14.77 17.57 -2.94
CA ARG A 583 14.28 16.35 -2.28
C ARG A 583 13.63 15.43 -3.30
N ASP A 584 12.74 15.97 -4.11
CA ASP A 584 11.98 15.19 -5.09
C ASP A 584 12.88 14.65 -6.20
N ILE A 585 13.81 15.47 -6.71
CA ILE A 585 14.77 15.02 -7.73
C ILE A 585 15.79 14.02 -7.17
N THR A 586 16.22 14.18 -5.92
CA THR A 586 17.12 13.20 -5.28
C THR A 586 16.41 11.86 -5.07
N THR A 587 15.15 11.87 -4.63
CA THR A 587 14.32 10.67 -4.56
C THR A 587 14.12 10.04 -5.95
N PHE A 588 13.92 10.84 -7.00
CA PHE A 588 13.86 10.38 -8.38
C PHE A 588 15.16 9.73 -8.85
N ILE A 589 16.32 10.33 -8.56
CA ILE A 589 17.61 9.70 -8.85
C ILE A 589 17.71 8.35 -8.14
N LEU A 590 17.38 8.28 -6.85
CA LEU A 590 17.53 7.06 -6.06
C LEU A 590 16.62 5.92 -6.56
N LEU A 591 15.33 6.20 -6.80
CA LEU A 591 14.35 5.16 -7.14
C LEU A 591 14.21 4.92 -8.65
N ASP A 592 14.09 5.99 -9.44
CA ASP A 592 13.74 5.89 -10.86
C ASP A 592 14.97 5.72 -11.76
N VAL A 593 16.12 6.28 -11.36
CA VAL A 593 17.38 6.20 -12.12
C VAL A 593 18.26 5.07 -11.59
N LEU A 594 18.61 5.10 -10.30
CA LEU A 594 19.51 4.13 -9.66
C LEU A 594 18.83 2.81 -9.29
N LYS A 595 17.50 2.72 -9.46
CA LYS A 595 16.68 1.53 -9.20
C LYS A 595 16.79 1.01 -7.77
N CYS A 596 17.05 1.89 -6.79
CA CYS A 596 16.92 1.55 -5.39
C CYS A 596 15.44 1.37 -5.02
N GLN A 597 15.17 0.83 -3.84
CA GLN A 597 13.81 0.60 -3.34
C GLN A 597 13.69 1.04 -1.88
N TYR A 598 12.47 1.38 -1.45
CA TYR A 598 12.19 1.53 -0.03
C TYR A 598 12.21 0.16 0.67
N GLY A 599 12.66 0.15 1.92
CA GLY A 599 12.51 -1.01 2.79
C GLY A 599 11.04 -1.29 3.12
N LYS A 600 10.70 -2.57 3.30
CA LYS A 600 9.34 -3.00 3.65
C LYS A 600 9.03 -2.69 5.12
N ILE A 601 8.01 -1.88 5.38
CA ILE A 601 7.45 -1.64 6.71
C ILE A 601 5.94 -1.81 6.66
N SER A 602 5.37 -2.48 7.66
CA SER A 602 3.92 -2.60 7.84
C SER A 602 3.37 -1.35 8.52
N ILE A 603 3.30 -0.24 7.78
CA ILE A 603 2.54 0.94 8.21
C ILE A 603 1.08 0.71 7.79
N GLY A 604 0.14 1.17 8.62
CA GLY A 604 -1.29 1.07 8.35
C GLY A 604 -1.71 1.70 7.02
N ARG A 605 -2.98 1.50 6.64
CA ARG A 605 -3.53 2.09 5.42
C ARG A 605 -3.41 3.62 5.43
N GLN A 606 -3.27 4.20 4.26
CA GLN A 606 -3.38 5.64 4.07
C GLN A 606 -4.79 6.10 4.44
N GLU A 607 -4.91 6.97 5.43
CA GLU A 607 -6.20 7.46 5.91
C GLU A 607 -6.39 8.95 5.62
N GLN A 608 -5.34 9.77 5.72
CA GLN A 608 -5.44 11.22 5.54
C GLN A 608 -4.13 11.86 5.11
N SER A 609 -4.15 12.51 3.94
CA SER A 609 -3.06 13.38 3.48
C SER A 609 -3.05 14.70 4.24
N LEU A 610 -1.85 15.21 4.58
CA LEU A 610 -1.71 16.56 5.10
C LEU A 610 -2.22 17.60 4.10
N GLY A 611 -1.94 17.38 2.81
CA GLY A 611 -2.31 18.29 1.73
C GLY A 611 -3.82 18.51 1.59
N THR A 612 -4.62 17.51 1.93
CA THR A 612 -6.09 17.55 1.86
C THR A 612 -6.75 17.64 3.24
N TYR A 613 -5.98 17.78 4.33
CA TYR A 613 -6.53 17.84 5.67
C TYR A 613 -7.22 19.20 5.91
N PRO A 614 -8.56 19.27 6.04
CA PRO A 614 -9.29 20.54 5.96
C PRO A 614 -8.90 21.58 7.01
N ALA A 615 -8.39 21.13 8.16
CA ALA A 615 -8.01 22.04 9.23
C ALA A 615 -6.72 22.82 8.92
N LEU A 616 -5.83 22.22 8.13
CA LEU A 616 -4.50 22.77 7.80
C LEU A 616 -4.32 23.14 6.32
N SER A 617 -5.12 22.62 5.40
CA SER A 617 -4.94 22.79 3.94
C SER A 617 -4.84 24.24 3.49
N LYS A 618 -5.56 25.16 4.14
CA LYS A 618 -5.50 26.61 3.86
C LYS A 618 -4.16 27.29 4.18
N PHE A 619 -3.32 26.66 5.00
CA PHE A 619 -1.99 27.14 5.35
C PHE A 619 -0.91 26.53 4.46
N ARG A 620 -1.29 25.61 3.55
CA ARG A 620 -0.34 25.00 2.62
C ARG A 620 0.08 26.01 1.56
N ALA A 621 1.39 26.15 1.37
CA ALA A 621 1.94 26.99 0.32
C ALA A 621 1.64 26.40 -1.08
N PRO A 622 1.37 27.23 -2.11
CA PRO A 622 1.14 26.76 -3.47
C PRO A 622 2.30 25.92 -4.04
N SER A 623 3.54 26.29 -3.68
CA SER A 623 4.76 25.55 -4.06
C SER A 623 4.79 24.10 -3.56
N CYS A 624 3.94 23.74 -2.60
CA CYS A 624 3.89 22.40 -2.06
C CYS A 624 2.86 21.50 -2.76
N ALA A 625 2.10 21.99 -3.74
CA ALA A 625 0.97 21.26 -4.33
C ALA A 625 1.38 19.97 -5.05
N ASP A 626 2.46 20.03 -5.84
CA ASP A 626 2.89 18.98 -6.77
C ASP A 626 4.12 18.18 -6.27
N GLN A 627 4.39 18.24 -4.96
CA GLN A 627 5.54 17.55 -4.37
C GLN A 627 5.38 16.03 -4.43
N ARG A 628 6.46 15.34 -4.80
CA ARG A 628 6.54 13.87 -4.75
C ARG A 628 6.49 13.37 -3.32
N ILE A 629 7.29 13.96 -2.43
CA ILE A 629 7.36 13.57 -1.02
C ILE A 629 6.49 14.49 -0.17
N GLY A 630 5.50 13.92 0.49
CA GLY A 630 4.60 14.64 1.42
C GLY A 630 4.35 13.85 2.71
N LEU A 631 3.39 14.32 3.51
CA LEU A 631 2.97 13.63 4.73
C LEU A 631 1.61 12.95 4.57
N GLU A 632 1.58 11.65 4.88
CA GLU A 632 0.37 10.85 4.95
C GLU A 632 0.18 10.30 6.36
N SER A 633 -1.07 10.27 6.80
CA SER A 633 -1.43 9.70 8.09
C SER A 633 -1.99 8.28 7.97
N SER A 634 -1.53 7.40 8.86
CA SER A 634 -2.03 6.03 9.02
C SER A 634 -3.34 5.94 9.81
N THR A 635 -3.80 7.06 10.39
CA THR A 635 -4.99 7.14 11.23
C THR A 635 -5.97 8.19 10.69
N LYS A 636 -7.27 7.96 10.91
CA LYS A 636 -8.32 8.90 10.50
C LYS A 636 -8.37 10.11 11.44
N PRO A 637 -8.63 11.32 10.93
CA PRO A 637 -8.94 12.45 11.80
C PRO A 637 -10.22 12.15 12.56
N SER A 638 -10.32 12.63 13.79
CA SER A 638 -11.45 12.37 14.66
C SER A 638 -12.77 12.83 14.01
N ALA A 639 -12.71 13.92 13.22
CA ALA A 639 -13.80 14.46 12.42
C ALA A 639 -14.38 13.52 11.34
N ARG A 640 -13.67 12.46 10.95
CA ARG A 640 -14.13 11.43 9.98
C ARG A 640 -14.52 10.11 10.65
N THR A 641 -14.48 10.05 11.98
CA THR A 641 -14.86 8.83 12.72
C THR A 641 -16.36 8.81 13.01
N HIS A 642 -16.92 7.64 13.33
CA HIS A 642 -18.32 7.56 13.74
C HIS A 642 -18.62 8.24 15.10
N ARG A 643 -17.58 8.74 15.80
CA ARG A 643 -17.69 9.40 17.12
C ARG A 643 -17.77 10.93 17.03
N VAL A 644 -18.03 11.49 15.85
CA VAL A 644 -18.03 12.94 15.60
C VAL A 644 -19.07 13.68 16.43
N ARG A 645 -20.22 13.06 16.71
CA ARG A 645 -21.28 13.65 17.54
C ARG A 645 -21.37 12.89 18.85
N LYS A 646 -21.44 13.63 19.95
CA LYS A 646 -21.54 13.09 21.31
C LYS A 646 -22.88 13.51 21.93
N PRO A 647 -23.61 12.58 22.59
CA PRO A 647 -24.82 12.92 23.33
C PRO A 647 -24.47 13.68 24.62
N VAL A 648 -25.32 14.63 25.01
CA VAL A 648 -25.19 15.46 26.23
C VAL A 648 -26.15 14.86 27.28
N PRO A 649 -25.75 14.59 28.55
CA PRO A 649 -25.32 15.64 29.49
C PRO A 649 -23.89 15.58 30.06
N ASN A 650 -23.35 14.38 30.29
CA ASN A 650 -22.17 14.18 31.15
C ASN A 650 -20.83 14.36 30.42
N LEU A 651 -20.78 15.19 29.38
CA LEU A 651 -19.55 15.44 28.63
C LEU A 651 -18.68 16.45 29.35
N GLU A 652 -17.40 16.12 29.50
CA GLU A 652 -16.38 17.07 29.89
C GLU A 652 -15.82 17.83 28.68
N ILE A 653 -15.02 18.88 28.95
CA ILE A 653 -14.38 19.66 27.88
C ILE A 653 -13.53 18.76 26.97
N ASP A 654 -12.82 17.80 27.54
CA ASP A 654 -11.91 16.92 26.81
C ASP A 654 -12.62 15.84 25.97
N ASP A 655 -13.90 15.56 26.24
CA ASP A 655 -14.72 14.69 25.39
C ASP A 655 -15.12 15.35 24.07
N VAL A 656 -15.20 16.68 24.07
CA VAL A 656 -15.59 17.49 22.91
C VAL A 656 -14.36 18.08 22.24
N CYS A 657 -13.40 18.59 23.00
CA CYS A 657 -12.18 19.21 22.51
C CYS A 657 -11.01 18.21 22.56
N VAL A 658 -10.91 17.38 21.52
CA VAL A 658 -9.95 16.27 21.47
C VAL A 658 -8.60 16.70 20.88
N ASN A 659 -7.55 15.97 21.25
CA ASN A 659 -6.22 16.13 20.66
C ASN A 659 -6.18 15.57 19.22
N ASN A 660 -5.16 15.99 18.46
CA ASN A 660 -4.91 15.46 17.13
C ASN A 660 -4.69 13.95 17.16
N GLY A 661 -5.53 13.21 16.43
CA GLY A 661 -5.41 11.76 16.31
C GLY A 661 -4.57 11.28 15.14
N LEU A 662 -3.97 12.18 14.35
CA LEU A 662 -3.23 11.85 13.14
C LEU A 662 -1.79 11.42 13.47
N GLU A 663 -1.37 10.29 12.92
CA GLU A 663 0.02 9.83 12.93
C GLU A 663 0.62 9.99 11.54
N TYR A 664 1.43 11.04 11.33
CA TYR A 664 2.06 11.34 10.05
C TYR A 664 3.37 10.58 9.83
N TYR A 665 3.59 10.21 8.57
CA TYR A 665 4.83 9.63 8.04
C TYR A 665 5.12 10.26 6.68
N TYR A 666 6.40 10.31 6.30
CA TYR A 666 6.77 10.68 4.93
C TYR A 666 6.23 9.64 3.94
N PHE A 667 5.72 10.11 2.83
CA PHE A 667 5.07 9.30 1.81
C PHE A 667 5.43 9.80 0.42
N ASP A 668 5.78 8.87 -0.45
CA ASP A 668 6.10 9.11 -1.85
C ASP A 668 4.82 8.90 -2.69
N GLN A 669 4.28 10.01 -3.20
CA GLN A 669 3.05 9.98 -3.99
C GLN A 669 3.23 9.30 -5.34
N SER A 670 4.45 9.30 -5.91
CA SER A 670 4.70 8.74 -7.23
C SER A 670 4.61 7.21 -7.24
N CYS A 671 5.10 6.54 -6.19
CA CYS A 671 4.97 5.08 -6.05
C CYS A 671 3.88 4.62 -5.06
N SER A 672 3.22 5.56 -4.37
CA SER A 672 2.21 5.27 -3.34
C SER A 672 2.75 4.41 -2.18
N GLU A 673 3.98 4.70 -1.73
CA GLU A 673 4.64 4.00 -0.63
C GLU A 673 5.12 4.96 0.46
N TYR A 674 5.21 4.48 1.69
CA TYR A 674 5.83 5.23 2.78
C TYR A 674 7.35 5.30 2.58
N VAL A 675 7.93 6.46 2.86
CA VAL A 675 9.36 6.69 2.72
C VAL A 675 10.09 6.02 3.88
N THR A 676 10.97 5.08 3.57
CA THR A 676 11.77 4.35 4.54
C THR A 676 13.25 4.38 4.15
N ARG A 677 14.10 3.63 4.86
CA ARG A 677 15.51 3.51 4.49
C ARG A 677 15.64 2.90 3.10
N ILE A 678 16.42 3.56 2.26
CA ILE A 678 16.68 3.14 0.89
C ILE A 678 17.56 1.89 0.88
N GLN A 679 17.19 0.93 0.04
CA GLN A 679 17.90 -0.32 -0.19
C GLN A 679 18.43 -0.37 -1.63
N VAL A 680 19.72 -0.68 -1.75
CA VAL A 680 20.39 -0.83 -3.05
C VAL A 680 19.95 -2.16 -3.68
N THR A 681 19.53 -2.12 -4.95
CA THR A 681 19.16 -3.32 -5.71
C THR A 681 20.23 -3.68 -6.74
N GLN A 682 20.04 -4.81 -7.40
CA GLN A 682 20.90 -5.26 -8.50
C GLN A 682 20.36 -4.84 -9.87
N ASP A 683 19.30 -4.04 -9.94
CA ASP A 683 18.59 -3.76 -11.19
C ASP A 683 19.37 -2.80 -12.09
N LEU A 684 19.96 -1.73 -11.54
CA LEU A 684 20.83 -0.84 -12.31
C LEU A 684 22.08 -1.58 -12.84
N PRO A 685 22.87 -2.30 -12.03
CA PRO A 685 23.99 -3.10 -12.53
C PRO A 685 23.60 -4.06 -13.67
N LYS A 686 22.41 -4.68 -13.61
CA LYS A 686 21.89 -5.54 -14.68
C LYS A 686 21.54 -4.80 -15.97
N LEU A 687 21.14 -3.52 -15.88
CA LEU A 687 20.90 -2.64 -17.04
C LEU A 687 22.20 -2.16 -17.69
N CYS A 688 23.29 -2.10 -16.91
CA CYS A 688 24.65 -1.81 -17.37
C CYS A 688 25.44 -3.09 -17.71
N THR A 689 24.76 -4.22 -17.92
CA THR A 689 25.40 -5.49 -18.33
C THR A 689 24.83 -5.92 -19.67
N PHE A 690 25.70 -6.16 -20.65
CA PHE A 690 25.30 -6.66 -21.96
C PHE A 690 24.42 -7.91 -21.86
N LYS A 691 23.43 -7.99 -22.76
CA LYS A 691 22.57 -9.17 -22.90
C LYS A 691 23.12 -10.08 -23.97
N LEU A 692 23.19 -11.36 -23.65
CA LEU A 692 23.69 -12.38 -24.55
C LEU A 692 22.53 -12.99 -25.35
N PRO A 693 22.82 -13.62 -26.52
CA PRO A 693 21.83 -14.40 -27.24
C PRO A 693 21.11 -15.40 -26.32
N PRO A 694 19.81 -15.70 -26.55
CA PRO A 694 19.02 -16.58 -25.67
C PRO A 694 19.69 -17.93 -25.39
N GLU A 695 20.39 -18.48 -26.37
CA GLU A 695 21.10 -19.77 -26.28
C GLU A 695 22.31 -19.71 -25.33
N SER A 696 22.86 -18.51 -25.12
CA SER A 696 24.05 -18.23 -24.29
C SER A 696 23.71 -17.49 -23.00
N LYS A 697 22.42 -17.34 -22.65
CA LYS A 697 21.94 -16.59 -21.47
C LYS A 697 22.60 -17.02 -20.15
N VAL A 698 22.97 -18.29 -20.02
CA VAL A 698 23.64 -18.81 -18.81
C VAL A 698 24.98 -18.13 -18.53
N LEU A 699 25.65 -17.60 -19.56
CA LEU A 699 26.92 -16.90 -19.44
C LEU A 699 26.78 -15.50 -18.83
N GLU A 700 25.58 -14.89 -18.82
CA GLU A 700 25.36 -13.54 -18.28
C GLU A 700 25.74 -13.44 -16.80
N LYS A 701 25.67 -14.53 -16.04
CA LYS A 701 26.07 -14.56 -14.62
C LYS A 701 27.56 -14.27 -14.41
N TYR A 702 28.40 -14.51 -15.42
CA TYR A 702 29.83 -14.20 -15.38
C TYR A 702 30.12 -12.75 -15.79
N LEU A 703 29.32 -12.20 -16.71
CA LEU A 703 29.39 -10.78 -17.11
C LEU A 703 28.91 -9.86 -15.98
N PHE A 704 27.98 -10.34 -15.15
CA PHE A 704 27.39 -9.59 -14.06
C PHE A 704 28.39 -9.41 -12.88
N ARG A 705 29.07 -8.26 -12.85
CA ARG A 705 30.09 -7.91 -11.84
C ARG A 705 29.69 -6.62 -11.09
N PRO A 706 28.79 -6.69 -10.10
CA PRO A 706 28.41 -5.54 -9.28
C PRO A 706 29.53 -5.16 -8.31
N SER A 707 29.45 -3.99 -7.65
CA SER A 707 30.47 -3.52 -6.68
C SER A 707 30.72 -4.43 -5.48
N MET A 708 29.74 -5.24 -5.09
CA MET A 708 29.95 -6.25 -4.04
C MET A 708 30.81 -7.44 -4.51
N CYS A 709 30.95 -7.62 -5.82
CA CYS A 709 31.73 -8.68 -6.44
C CYS A 709 32.38 -8.18 -7.75
N PRO A 710 33.30 -7.19 -7.68
CA PRO A 710 33.81 -6.50 -8.87
C PRO A 710 34.70 -7.41 -9.73
N ALA A 711 35.32 -8.43 -9.12
CA ALA A 711 36.09 -9.44 -9.83
C ALA A 711 35.22 -10.48 -10.57
N GLY A 712 33.90 -10.48 -10.31
CA GLY A 712 33.00 -11.52 -10.79
C GLY A 712 33.18 -12.86 -10.08
N PRO A 713 32.51 -13.92 -10.58
CA PRO A 713 32.69 -15.28 -10.07
C PRO A 713 34.17 -15.72 -10.10
N VAL A 714 34.58 -16.55 -9.13
CA VAL A 714 35.95 -17.08 -9.09
C VAL A 714 36.25 -17.92 -10.35
N PRO A 715 37.51 -17.94 -10.85
CA PRO A 715 37.85 -18.68 -12.08
C PRO A 715 37.43 -20.15 -12.08
N ASN A 716 37.54 -20.82 -10.93
CA ASN A 716 37.15 -22.24 -10.77
C ASN A 716 35.63 -22.47 -10.91
N ALA A 717 34.80 -21.44 -10.82
CA ALA A 717 33.36 -21.56 -10.99
C ALA A 717 32.99 -22.02 -12.40
N ALA A 718 33.70 -21.58 -13.43
CA ALA A 718 33.48 -22.05 -14.80
C ALA A 718 33.84 -23.54 -14.95
N ILE A 719 34.87 -24.01 -14.23
CA ILE A 719 35.27 -25.42 -14.24
C ILE A 719 34.24 -26.29 -13.50
N ALA A 720 33.75 -25.81 -12.35
CA ALA A 720 32.75 -26.54 -11.58
C ALA A 720 31.39 -26.63 -12.29
N ASN A 721 31.02 -25.61 -13.06
CA ASN A 721 29.72 -25.53 -13.74
C ASN A 721 29.76 -25.94 -15.23
N GLN A 722 30.68 -26.83 -15.63
CA GLN A 722 30.79 -27.31 -17.01
C GLN A 722 29.50 -27.97 -17.53
N ALA A 723 28.68 -28.53 -16.64
CA ALA A 723 27.36 -29.08 -16.99
C ALA A 723 26.37 -28.03 -17.53
N GLU A 724 26.63 -26.74 -17.28
CA GLU A 724 25.82 -25.62 -17.77
C GLU A 724 26.31 -25.08 -19.12
N CYS A 725 27.33 -25.68 -19.73
CA CYS A 725 27.85 -25.25 -21.03
C CYS A 725 26.75 -25.30 -22.10
N PRO A 726 26.47 -24.19 -22.82
CA PRO A 726 25.52 -24.19 -23.91
C PRO A 726 25.86 -25.23 -24.98
N PRO A 727 24.87 -25.94 -25.58
CA PRO A 727 25.13 -27.04 -26.51
C PRO A 727 25.93 -26.65 -27.78
N HIS A 728 25.88 -25.38 -28.17
CA HIS A 728 26.57 -24.85 -29.34
C HIS A 728 28.02 -24.41 -29.05
N LEU A 729 28.48 -24.48 -27.79
CA LEU A 729 29.83 -24.15 -27.36
C LEU A 729 30.57 -25.42 -26.96
N SER A 730 31.84 -25.52 -27.35
CA SER A 730 32.73 -26.52 -26.75
C SER A 730 33.03 -26.15 -25.30
N ILE A 731 33.40 -27.16 -24.50
CA ILE A 731 33.81 -26.95 -23.09
C ILE A 731 35.00 -25.98 -22.99
N GLU A 732 35.92 -26.03 -23.97
CA GLU A 732 37.07 -25.14 -24.03
C GLU A 732 36.66 -23.69 -24.36
N GLU A 733 35.79 -23.49 -25.36
CA GLU A 733 35.22 -22.17 -25.67
C GLU A 733 34.46 -21.59 -24.46
N TYR A 734 33.66 -22.41 -23.77
CA TYR A 734 32.93 -22.00 -22.56
C TYR A 734 33.88 -21.51 -21.46
N LYS A 735 34.94 -22.27 -21.16
CA LYS A 735 35.96 -21.88 -20.18
C LYS A 735 36.70 -20.62 -20.61
N GLY A 736 37.04 -20.50 -21.90
CA GLY A 736 37.67 -19.31 -22.47
C GLY A 736 36.82 -18.06 -22.29
N LEU A 737 35.53 -18.13 -22.64
CA LEU A 737 34.58 -17.02 -22.50
C LEU A 737 34.43 -16.58 -21.05
N CYS A 738 34.23 -17.52 -20.13
CA CYS A 738 34.11 -17.20 -18.71
C CYS A 738 35.40 -16.56 -18.14
N SER A 739 36.56 -16.95 -18.65
CA SER A 739 37.85 -16.45 -18.19
C SER A 739 38.13 -15.00 -18.62
N ILE A 740 37.56 -14.53 -19.74
CA ILE A 740 37.78 -13.15 -20.23
C ILE A 740 37.39 -12.11 -19.17
N VAL A 741 36.25 -12.28 -18.52
CA VAL A 741 35.69 -11.33 -17.54
C VAL A 741 36.15 -11.61 -16.10
N ALA A 742 36.84 -12.72 -15.86
CA ALA A 742 37.27 -13.15 -14.53
C ALA A 742 38.42 -12.28 -14.00
N GLY A 743 38.19 -11.59 -12.89
CA GLY A 743 39.16 -10.70 -12.25
C GLY A 743 39.27 -9.36 -12.96
N ASN A 744 38.72 -8.31 -12.35
CA ASN A 744 38.69 -6.96 -12.93
C ASN A 744 40.08 -6.39 -13.24
N LYS A 745 41.11 -6.77 -12.47
CA LYS A 745 42.50 -6.29 -12.67
C LYS A 745 43.29 -7.03 -13.77
N ILE A 746 42.80 -8.19 -14.22
CA ILE A 746 43.50 -9.05 -15.19
C ILE A 746 42.74 -9.26 -16.51
N GLN A 747 41.56 -8.66 -16.65
CA GLN A 747 40.69 -8.84 -17.80
C GLN A 747 41.37 -8.50 -19.15
N TRP A 748 42.23 -7.49 -19.19
CA TRP A 748 42.97 -7.13 -20.41
C TRP A 748 44.02 -8.18 -20.78
N GLN A 749 44.68 -8.76 -19.78
CA GLN A 749 45.61 -9.88 -19.97
C GLN A 749 44.84 -11.12 -20.47
N ASN A 750 43.63 -11.35 -19.98
CA ASN A 750 42.78 -12.45 -20.45
C ASN A 750 42.33 -12.22 -21.92
N ILE A 751 41.96 -10.99 -22.30
CA ILE A 751 41.66 -10.65 -23.70
C ILE A 751 42.91 -10.83 -24.57
N PHE A 752 44.06 -10.33 -24.12
CA PHE A 752 45.35 -10.50 -24.81
C PHE A 752 45.65 -11.97 -25.06
N LEU A 753 45.46 -12.83 -24.06
CA LEU A 753 45.66 -14.28 -24.19
C LEU A 753 44.77 -14.86 -25.29
N GLN A 754 43.50 -14.48 -25.36
CA GLN A 754 42.56 -14.95 -26.39
C GLN A 754 42.90 -14.39 -27.79
N LEU A 755 43.54 -13.23 -27.90
CA LEU A 755 44.06 -12.72 -29.17
C LEU A 755 45.30 -13.48 -29.63
N ALA A 756 46.19 -13.85 -28.71
CA ALA A 756 47.42 -14.57 -29.03
C ALA A 756 47.17 -16.06 -29.31
N ILE A 757 46.40 -16.71 -28.44
CA ILE A 757 46.09 -18.14 -28.46
C ILE A 757 44.56 -18.29 -28.32
N PRO A 758 43.80 -18.14 -29.44
CA PRO A 758 42.35 -18.12 -29.39
C PRO A 758 41.78 -19.49 -29.02
N SER A 759 41.13 -19.58 -27.86
CA SER A 759 40.27 -20.70 -27.49
C SER A 759 38.78 -20.35 -27.68
N VAL A 760 38.47 -19.08 -27.96
CA VAL A 760 37.13 -18.56 -28.27
C VAL A 760 37.04 -18.06 -29.71
N SER A 761 35.86 -18.15 -30.30
CA SER A 761 35.59 -17.56 -31.62
C SER A 761 35.07 -16.13 -31.49
N PHE A 762 35.87 -15.14 -31.91
CA PHE A 762 35.48 -13.72 -31.95
C PHE A 762 34.38 -13.41 -32.99
N ARG A 763 34.00 -14.37 -33.85
CA ARG A 763 32.90 -14.19 -34.80
C ARG A 763 31.53 -14.23 -34.12
N ARG A 764 31.44 -14.85 -32.94
CA ARG A 764 30.16 -15.05 -32.26
C ARG A 764 29.75 -13.81 -31.46
N ALA A 765 28.45 -13.55 -31.42
CA ALA A 765 27.88 -12.39 -30.73
C ALA A 765 28.15 -12.45 -29.21
N GLU A 766 28.11 -13.64 -28.59
CA GLU A 766 28.38 -13.82 -27.17
C GLU A 766 29.83 -13.48 -26.80
N THR A 767 30.79 -13.80 -27.67
CA THR A 767 32.21 -13.42 -27.48
C THR A 767 32.36 -11.91 -27.55
N GLY A 768 31.75 -11.27 -28.56
CA GLY A 768 31.77 -9.82 -28.71
C GLY A 768 31.22 -9.10 -27.47
N CYS A 769 30.03 -9.48 -27.01
CA CYS A 769 29.42 -8.90 -25.82
C CYS A 769 30.27 -9.12 -24.56
N THR A 770 30.86 -10.30 -24.39
CA THR A 770 31.74 -10.62 -23.23
C THR A 770 33.00 -9.74 -23.22
N VAL A 771 33.63 -9.57 -24.38
CA VAL A 771 34.83 -8.73 -24.51
C VAL A 771 34.48 -7.25 -24.31
N LEU A 772 33.41 -6.75 -24.92
CA LEU A 772 32.97 -5.37 -24.74
C LEU A 772 32.59 -5.07 -23.28
N GLN A 773 31.92 -6.01 -22.59
CA GLN A 773 31.65 -5.91 -21.15
C GLN A 773 32.94 -5.74 -20.35
N ALA A 774 33.96 -6.55 -20.62
CA ALA A 774 35.25 -6.45 -19.94
C ALA A 774 35.96 -5.11 -20.23
N MET A 775 35.94 -4.67 -21.49
CA MET A 775 36.67 -3.48 -21.93
C MET A 775 36.07 -2.15 -21.44
N TYR A 776 34.74 -2.07 -21.37
CA TYR A 776 34.04 -0.82 -21.10
C TYR A 776 33.57 -0.67 -19.66
N GLN A 777 33.42 -1.77 -18.91
CA GLN A 777 33.02 -1.68 -17.51
C GLN A 777 34.08 -0.94 -16.67
N ALA A 778 33.68 0.18 -16.06
CA ALA A 778 34.56 1.09 -15.34
C ALA A 778 35.27 0.42 -14.15
N GLY A 779 34.55 -0.40 -13.38
CA GLY A 779 35.05 -1.09 -12.19
C GLY A 779 35.39 -0.17 -11.01
N PRO A 780 36.02 -0.70 -9.95
CA PRO A 780 36.31 0.06 -8.74
C PRO A 780 37.36 1.17 -8.96
N PRO A 781 37.26 2.31 -8.24
CA PRO A 781 38.29 3.34 -8.25
C PRO A 781 39.61 2.80 -7.67
N ASP A 782 40.75 3.24 -8.19
CA ASP A 782 42.06 2.89 -7.65
C ASP A 782 42.44 3.80 -6.45
N HIS A 783 43.47 3.43 -5.69
CA HIS A 783 43.92 4.21 -4.53
C HIS A 783 44.36 5.64 -4.88
N LYS A 784 44.86 5.84 -6.11
CA LYS A 784 45.30 7.14 -6.63
C LYS A 784 44.17 7.94 -7.31
N LYS A 785 42.96 7.36 -7.42
CA LYS A 785 41.77 7.93 -8.09
C LYS A 785 42.05 8.42 -9.52
N THR A 786 42.87 7.66 -10.25
CA THR A 786 43.16 7.93 -11.66
C THR A 786 41.97 7.61 -12.55
N THR A 787 41.94 8.21 -13.73
CA THR A 787 40.92 7.93 -14.76
C THR A 787 40.93 6.47 -15.24
N LEU A 788 42.07 5.77 -15.10
CA LEU A 788 42.20 4.37 -15.52
C LEU A 788 41.49 3.41 -14.58
N ARG A 789 41.26 3.80 -13.32
CA ARG A 789 40.66 2.96 -12.28
C ARG A 789 41.43 1.63 -12.10
N GLN A 790 40.93 0.73 -11.25
CA GLN A 790 41.65 -0.54 -11.03
C GLN A 790 41.69 -1.40 -12.30
N SER A 791 40.57 -1.43 -13.04
CA SER A 791 40.33 -2.37 -14.12
C SER A 791 41.09 -2.06 -15.42
N HIS A 792 41.58 -0.83 -15.61
CA HIS A 792 42.33 -0.41 -16.80
C HIS A 792 43.73 0.12 -16.46
N SER A 793 44.19 -0.06 -15.22
CA SER A 793 45.51 0.39 -14.74
C SER A 793 46.69 -0.14 -15.58
N ILE A 794 46.55 -1.31 -16.20
CA ILE A 794 47.59 -1.91 -17.06
C ILE A 794 47.93 -1.04 -18.28
N PHE A 795 47.03 -0.16 -18.71
CA PHE A 795 47.30 0.76 -19.83
C PHE A 795 48.27 1.89 -19.50
N GLY A 796 48.64 2.05 -18.22
CA GLY A 796 49.81 2.85 -17.86
C GLY A 796 51.15 2.22 -18.29
N ASN A 797 51.15 0.96 -18.75
CA ASN A 797 52.34 0.27 -19.24
C ASN A 797 52.40 0.29 -20.78
N ALA A 798 53.19 1.21 -21.34
CA ALA A 798 53.36 1.37 -22.78
C ALA A 798 53.80 0.08 -23.50
N LYS A 799 54.67 -0.73 -22.87
CA LYS A 799 55.14 -2.01 -23.46
C LYS A 799 53.99 -3.01 -23.61
N PHE A 800 53.11 -3.10 -22.62
CA PHE A 800 51.92 -3.96 -22.72
C PHE A 800 50.99 -3.49 -23.84
N CYS A 801 50.71 -2.18 -23.92
CA CYS A 801 49.85 -1.63 -24.96
C CYS A 801 50.40 -1.85 -26.37
N ALA A 802 51.70 -1.60 -26.58
CA ALA A 802 52.35 -1.82 -27.87
C ALA A 802 52.24 -3.29 -28.32
N GLU A 803 52.53 -4.23 -27.42
CA GLU A 803 52.41 -5.66 -27.72
C GLU A 803 50.95 -6.06 -27.98
N PHE A 804 49.97 -5.46 -27.27
CA PHE A 804 48.56 -5.70 -27.52
C PHE A 804 48.15 -5.29 -28.94
N VAL A 805 48.63 -4.14 -29.43
CA VAL A 805 48.36 -3.68 -30.81
C VAL A 805 48.97 -4.64 -31.84
N VAL A 806 50.15 -5.21 -31.56
CA VAL A 806 50.74 -6.27 -32.41
C VAL A 806 49.83 -7.49 -32.46
N GLN A 807 49.29 -7.96 -31.33
CA GLN A 807 48.36 -9.08 -31.31
C GLN A 807 47.05 -8.78 -32.04
N LEU A 808 46.54 -7.54 -31.98
CA LEU A 808 45.39 -7.11 -32.77
C LEU A 808 45.66 -7.21 -34.29
N ARG A 809 46.83 -6.74 -34.75
CA ARG A 809 47.26 -6.87 -36.16
C ARG A 809 47.32 -8.34 -36.59
N LEU A 810 47.93 -9.20 -35.78
CA LEU A 810 48.01 -10.64 -36.06
C LEU A 810 46.62 -11.30 -36.10
N ALA A 811 45.73 -10.94 -35.18
CA ALA A 811 44.36 -11.42 -35.15
C ALA A 811 43.55 -10.99 -36.39
N THR A 812 43.67 -9.73 -36.80
CA THR A 812 43.03 -9.22 -38.03
C THR A 812 43.54 -9.94 -39.27
N ARG A 813 44.84 -10.23 -39.38
CA ARG A 813 45.40 -10.99 -40.51
C ARG A 813 44.77 -12.38 -40.66
N ARG A 814 44.48 -13.06 -39.55
CA ARG A 814 43.83 -14.40 -39.56
C ARG A 814 42.41 -14.36 -40.13
N ILE A 815 41.70 -13.24 -39.99
CA ILE A 815 40.32 -13.10 -40.47
C ILE A 815 40.19 -12.31 -41.78
N LYS A 816 41.26 -11.64 -42.24
CA LYS A 816 41.24 -10.68 -43.37
C LYS A 816 40.59 -11.22 -44.65
N GLN A 817 40.63 -12.53 -44.90
CA GLN A 817 40.03 -13.12 -46.10
C GLN A 817 38.56 -13.54 -45.96
N ASN A 818 37.99 -13.53 -44.74
CA ASN A 818 36.62 -13.93 -44.48
C ASN A 818 35.77 -12.76 -43.95
N TRP A 819 34.94 -12.19 -44.83
CA TRP A 819 34.03 -11.07 -44.53
C TRP A 819 32.96 -11.40 -43.48
N GLU A 820 32.61 -12.68 -43.28
CA GLU A 820 31.69 -13.11 -42.20
C GLU A 820 32.30 -12.89 -40.80
N SER A 821 33.60 -12.57 -40.73
CA SER A 821 34.29 -12.21 -39.49
C SER A 821 34.12 -10.73 -39.11
N ALA A 822 33.17 -10.02 -39.71
CA ALA A 822 32.85 -8.62 -39.37
C ALA A 822 32.66 -8.38 -37.85
N PRO A 823 31.96 -9.24 -37.08
CA PRO A 823 31.86 -9.08 -35.63
C PRO A 823 33.22 -9.10 -34.92
N ALA A 824 34.15 -9.96 -35.37
CA ALA A 824 35.49 -10.04 -34.80
C ALA A 824 36.30 -8.76 -35.06
N LEU A 825 36.22 -8.23 -36.30
CA LEU A 825 36.90 -6.98 -36.64
C LEU A 825 36.35 -5.80 -35.81
N ALA A 826 35.04 -5.75 -35.58
CA ALA A 826 34.41 -4.73 -34.73
C ALA A 826 34.93 -4.76 -33.29
N VAL A 827 35.14 -5.96 -32.71
CA VAL A 827 35.75 -6.12 -31.39
C VAL A 827 37.20 -5.65 -31.39
N PHE A 828 37.98 -5.97 -32.42
CA PHE A 828 39.39 -5.55 -32.52
C PHE A 828 39.52 -4.03 -32.69
N ILE A 829 38.65 -3.41 -33.50
CA ILE A 829 38.55 -1.95 -33.64
C ILE A 829 38.22 -1.34 -32.28
N SER A 830 37.22 -1.87 -31.58
CA SER A 830 36.83 -1.41 -30.24
C SER A 830 37.99 -1.49 -29.24
N ALA A 831 38.78 -2.57 -29.29
CA ALA A 831 39.94 -2.73 -28.42
C ALA A 831 41.02 -1.68 -28.72
N ALA A 832 41.31 -1.46 -30.01
CA ALA A 832 42.26 -0.44 -30.43
C ALA A 832 41.80 0.98 -30.07
N THR A 833 40.53 1.33 -30.28
CA THR A 833 40.00 2.65 -29.89
C THR A 833 40.04 2.84 -28.37
N ARG A 834 39.79 1.78 -27.59
CA ARG A 834 39.89 1.83 -26.12
C ARG A 834 41.32 2.03 -25.65
N ILE A 835 42.29 1.34 -26.24
CA ILE A 835 43.73 1.54 -25.95
C ILE A 835 44.15 2.95 -26.33
N LEU A 836 43.78 3.41 -27.53
CA LEU A 836 44.03 4.77 -28.01
C LEU A 836 43.50 5.82 -27.03
N SER A 837 42.28 5.63 -26.52
CA SER A 837 41.64 6.56 -25.59
C SER A 837 42.31 6.60 -24.22
N LEU A 838 42.75 5.45 -23.70
CA LEU A 838 43.26 5.34 -22.32
C LEU A 838 44.78 5.45 -22.21
N SER A 839 45.55 5.12 -23.25
CA SER A 839 47.00 5.27 -23.26
C SER A 839 47.40 6.75 -23.29
N SER A 840 48.45 7.11 -22.54
CA SER A 840 49.10 8.42 -22.62
C SER A 840 50.40 8.40 -23.42
N ASP A 841 50.82 7.25 -23.94
CA ASP A 841 52.04 7.08 -24.71
C ASP A 841 51.79 7.37 -26.21
N ALA A 842 52.52 8.32 -26.77
CA ALA A 842 52.32 8.78 -28.15
C ALA A 842 52.63 7.68 -29.19
N GLN A 843 53.65 6.85 -28.97
CA GLN A 843 53.99 5.77 -29.92
C GLN A 843 52.92 4.69 -29.94
N VAL A 844 52.33 4.39 -28.79
CA VAL A 844 51.17 3.48 -28.69
C VAL A 844 49.97 4.08 -29.43
N GLN A 845 49.69 5.38 -29.25
CA GLN A 845 48.59 6.06 -29.93
C GLN A 845 48.76 6.03 -31.46
N ASP A 846 49.96 6.34 -31.96
CA ASP A 846 50.29 6.25 -33.39
C ASP A 846 50.10 4.83 -33.92
N SER A 847 50.60 3.81 -33.18
CA SER A 847 50.42 2.40 -33.53
C SER A 847 48.93 2.01 -33.61
N CYS A 848 48.09 2.54 -32.72
CA CYS A 848 46.65 2.35 -32.77
C CYS A 848 46.02 3.01 -33.99
N PHE A 849 46.42 4.25 -34.35
CA PHE A 849 45.91 4.92 -35.55
C PHE A 849 46.25 4.15 -36.83
N GLU A 850 47.49 3.66 -36.94
CA GLU A 850 47.92 2.81 -38.05
C GLU A 850 47.05 1.54 -38.14
N PHE A 851 46.87 0.82 -37.03
CA PHE A 851 46.01 -0.36 -37.00
C PHE A 851 44.56 -0.04 -37.40
N LEU A 852 43.99 1.08 -36.92
CA LEU A 852 42.64 1.49 -37.27
C LEU A 852 42.51 1.82 -38.77
N ALA A 853 43.54 2.38 -39.39
CA ALA A 853 43.60 2.57 -40.84
C ALA A 853 43.64 1.22 -41.58
N GLU A 854 44.45 0.26 -41.13
CA GLU A 854 44.50 -1.11 -41.68
C GLU A 854 43.14 -1.83 -41.56
N ALA A 855 42.48 -1.69 -40.40
CA ALA A 855 41.17 -2.28 -40.14
C ALA A 855 40.08 -1.65 -41.02
N ARG A 856 40.12 -0.32 -41.20
CA ARG A 856 39.24 0.40 -42.13
C ARG A 856 39.42 -0.10 -43.57
N GLN A 857 40.66 -0.25 -44.04
CA GLN A 857 40.92 -0.79 -45.37
C GLN A 857 40.37 -2.22 -45.51
N THR A 858 40.59 -3.07 -44.50
CA THR A 858 40.05 -4.44 -44.50
C THR A 858 38.52 -4.46 -44.60
N ALA A 859 37.83 -3.57 -43.88
CA ALA A 859 36.38 -3.45 -43.95
C ALA A 859 35.90 -2.96 -45.33
N PHE A 860 36.61 -2.01 -45.95
CA PHE A 860 36.33 -1.57 -47.32
C PHE A 860 36.51 -2.70 -48.35
N ASP A 861 37.61 -3.45 -48.26
CA ASP A 861 37.87 -4.60 -49.13
C ASP A 861 36.73 -5.65 -49.02
N TRP A 862 36.19 -5.86 -47.82
CA TRP A 862 35.04 -6.73 -47.60
C TRP A 862 33.76 -6.19 -48.23
N LEU A 863 33.49 -4.88 -48.07
CA LEU A 863 32.33 -4.23 -48.68
C LEU A 863 32.36 -4.34 -50.22
N GLU A 864 33.52 -4.14 -50.83
CA GLU A 864 33.70 -4.29 -52.28
C GLU A 864 33.44 -5.74 -52.73
N LYS A 865 33.94 -6.73 -51.99
CA LYS A 865 33.68 -8.16 -52.26
C LYS A 865 32.19 -8.50 -52.18
N ILE A 866 31.47 -7.96 -51.20
CA ILE A 866 30.02 -8.19 -51.03
C ILE A 866 29.25 -7.56 -52.19
N ARG A 867 29.54 -6.29 -52.53
CA ARG A 867 28.92 -5.59 -53.67
C ARG A 867 29.15 -6.31 -54.99
N ALA A 868 30.37 -6.82 -55.22
CA ALA A 868 30.68 -7.57 -56.43
C ALA A 868 29.85 -8.87 -56.54
N LYS A 869 29.61 -9.57 -55.42
CA LYS A 869 28.76 -10.76 -55.39
C LYS A 869 27.29 -10.44 -55.65
N GLU A 870 26.78 -9.35 -55.10
CA GLU A 870 25.40 -8.88 -55.29
C GLU A 870 25.10 -8.54 -56.76
N ILE A 871 26.06 -7.91 -57.45
CA ILE A 871 25.95 -7.61 -58.89
C ILE A 871 26.00 -8.88 -59.75
N CYS A 872 26.77 -9.90 -59.35
CA CYS A 872 26.82 -11.18 -60.05
C CYS A 872 25.53 -12.01 -59.87
N SER A 873 24.90 -12.01 -58.69
CA SER A 873 23.66 -12.76 -58.45
C SER A 873 22.45 -12.19 -59.20
N VAL A 874 22.41 -10.88 -59.44
CA VAL A 874 21.33 -10.24 -60.22
C VAL A 874 21.40 -10.61 -61.72
N ASN A 875 22.58 -10.98 -62.23
CA ASN A 875 22.78 -11.33 -63.64
C ASN A 875 22.63 -12.83 -63.95
N SER A 876 22.52 -13.72 -62.96
CA SER A 876 22.52 -15.18 -63.18
C SER A 876 21.15 -15.88 -63.12
N GLY A 877 20.05 -15.16 -62.86
CA GLY A 877 18.68 -15.70 -63.03
C GLY A 877 18.33 -16.95 -62.21
N GLU A 878 19.02 -17.20 -61.09
CA GLU A 878 18.64 -18.26 -60.14
C GLU A 878 17.78 -17.69 -59.00
N PRO A 879 16.77 -18.44 -58.53
CA PRO A 879 15.81 -17.93 -57.55
C PRO A 879 16.47 -17.68 -56.19
N GLU A 880 16.20 -16.51 -55.62
CA GLU A 880 16.59 -16.08 -54.28
C GLU A 880 16.29 -17.15 -53.24
N MET A 881 17.32 -17.83 -52.76
CA MET A 881 17.26 -18.61 -51.54
C MET A 881 17.54 -17.67 -50.37
N GLU A 882 16.47 -17.34 -49.64
CA GLU A 882 16.37 -16.57 -48.39
C GLU A 882 17.70 -16.13 -47.75
N LEU A 883 18.10 -14.88 -48.03
CA LEU A 883 18.96 -14.09 -47.15
C LEU A 883 18.13 -13.60 -45.95
N LYS A 884 18.08 -14.41 -44.89
CA LYS A 884 17.67 -13.94 -43.55
C LYS A 884 18.93 -13.60 -42.75
N ALA A 885 19.12 -12.32 -42.50
CA ALA A 885 19.97 -11.77 -41.45
C ALA A 885 19.10 -10.98 -40.47
#